data_AF-A0A8J5EWW3-F1
#
_entry.id   AF-A0A8J5EWW3-F1
#
_cell.length_a   1.000
_cell.length_b   1.000
_cell.length_c   1.000
_cell.angle_alpha   90.00
_cell.angle_beta   90.00
_cell.angle_gamma   90.00
#
_symmetry.space_group_name_H-M   'P 1'
#
loop_
_entity.id
_entity.type
_entity.pdbx_description
1 polymer ?
#
loop_
_entity_poly.entity_id
_entity_poly.type
_entity_poly.pdbx_seq_one_letter_code
_entity_poly.pdbx_strand_id
1 'polypeptide(L)'
;MLRSHQTENVWKHQVTGVRKGRTVPQYPTERPSDVQQQGHYAECEQDQYSQQGRGDKGYYQRKFGGKSHVSSSEQPDGPAPGNGRSGLPHPSGGKSSKQRYLVKGSSAIPGGHGAGLSVAGASRPPAPDLHQASVETSLLHQSVDSLAQHFQQVTVEGRTISETIHPAVPASSKSLSFPLRPGKGSIGIRCVVKANHFLAELPDKVLHHYDVSIMPEDKSRAVNRAVIHQLVSLYRGSHLGGRLPVYDGRKSLYTAGPLPFTSTEFQIILSNEDDGSGKQRKSKSFGVVIKLVAKVDLHHLKMFLSGQIADAPHEALQVLDIVLRELPTTRYSPIGRSFYSPSLGRRQRLGEGLESWPGFYQSIRPTQMGLSLNIDLSSTAFIEPLLVVDFVAQLLKKDIRARLHDADRVKIKKALRGVRIEVTHRGNMRRKYRIFDLTSQPTSELTFPVDERGNLKSVVQYFRETYGFTIQHTHLPCLQVGNKQKPNYLPMEVCKIVEGQRYSKRLNQDQITALLKGTCQVPYDREYNILQICHLYTTPSYIYFCKNYQTVQHNAYESDQYAKEFGIKISNKLASVEARILPAPRLKYHDTGREKDCLPRVGQWNMMNKKMVNGGKVNCWTCINFSPNVPEHIAGQFCYQLALMCQTSGMEFSLNPIFPPSSARPNQMERSLNALYFNAMNILRPQKKQLDLLIVILPDNNGSLYGDLKRICETELGVISQCCLTKHVFKMSKHYLANVSLKINVKAGGRNTVLMDAVNKSIPIVCDAPTIIFGADVTHPHPGEDSSPSIAAVVASQDWPEITNYAGLVSAQAHRQELITDLFKERSDPQGGTVVSGMIRDLILSFQEATNLRPERIIFYRDGVSEGQFYQVLFHELNAIRKACASLANFHPRITFIVVQKRHHTRLFANNHDDRRSVDKSGNILPGTVVDSKICHPTEFDFYLCSHAGIQGTSRPAHYHVLWDENNFTADQLQSLTNNLCYTYARCTRSVSIVPPAYYAHLAAFRARFYMEPQTSDSSSTATGAVGQGTQKSSRPDDVFVKPLPAIKDNVKKVMFYC
;
A
#
# COMPACT_ATOMS: atom_id res chain seq x y z
N MET A 1 65.46 34.62 -49.79
CA MET A 1 65.45 34.88 -48.33
C MET A 1 64.01 34.89 -47.83
N LEU A 2 63.79 34.48 -46.58
CA LEU A 2 62.80 34.96 -45.59
C LEU A 2 61.37 35.43 -45.99
N ARG A 3 60.40 34.95 -45.17
CA ARG A 3 59.14 35.61 -44.74
C ARG A 3 57.89 35.51 -45.65
N SER A 4 57.39 34.27 -45.65
CA SER A 4 56.06 33.72 -45.97
C SER A 4 54.87 34.24 -45.11
N HIS A 5 53.58 34.06 -45.45
CA HIS A 5 52.87 33.82 -46.74
C HIS A 5 51.32 33.76 -46.51
N GLN A 6 50.52 34.18 -47.52
CA GLN A 6 49.35 33.49 -48.17
C GLN A 6 48.21 32.80 -47.35
N THR A 7 46.99 32.53 -47.85
CA THR A 7 46.27 32.84 -49.13
C THR A 7 44.74 32.70 -48.95
N GLU A 8 43.98 33.59 -49.59
CA GLU A 8 42.82 33.38 -50.50
C GLU A 8 41.66 32.33 -50.34
N ASN A 9 40.53 32.68 -50.99
CA ASN A 9 39.68 31.86 -51.91
C ASN A 9 38.67 30.81 -51.33
N VAL A 10 37.45 30.56 -51.87
CA VAL A 10 36.69 31.05 -53.08
C VAL A 10 35.19 31.33 -52.73
N TRP A 11 34.48 31.99 -53.66
CA TRP A 11 33.01 32.16 -53.84
C TRP A 11 32.25 30.81 -54.06
N LYS A 12 30.96 30.64 -54.45
CA LYS A 12 29.85 31.45 -55.05
C LYS A 12 28.53 30.63 -54.79
N HIS A 13 27.30 31.13 -54.59
CA HIS A 13 26.38 31.85 -55.50
C HIS A 13 26.16 31.16 -56.86
N GLN A 14 24.96 31.14 -57.50
CA GLN A 14 23.75 31.95 -57.32
C GLN A 14 22.48 31.31 -57.93
N VAL A 15 21.32 31.97 -57.79
CA VAL A 15 20.05 31.66 -58.50
C VAL A 15 20.01 32.35 -59.87
N THR A 16 19.52 31.64 -60.90
CA THR A 16 19.05 32.20 -62.20
C THR A 16 17.87 31.33 -62.72
N GLY A 17 16.92 31.81 -63.55
CA GLY A 17 16.69 33.18 -63.99
C GLY A 17 15.81 33.33 -65.27
N VAL A 18 14.48 33.42 -65.10
CA VAL A 18 13.47 34.08 -65.98
C VAL A 18 13.34 33.66 -67.47
N ARG A 19 12.12 33.19 -67.86
CA ARG A 19 11.38 33.38 -69.14
C ARG A 19 10.12 32.46 -69.14
N LYS A 20 8.96 32.71 -69.79
CA LYS A 20 8.22 33.93 -70.21
C LYS A 20 6.83 33.46 -70.77
N GLY A 21 5.72 34.16 -70.48
CA GLY A 21 4.33 33.86 -70.97
C GLY A 21 3.31 33.84 -69.81
N ARG A 22 2.16 34.54 -69.81
CA ARG A 22 0.98 34.58 -70.72
C ARG A 22 0.30 33.19 -70.83
N THR A 23 -1.00 32.99 -70.56
CA THR A 23 -2.15 33.95 -70.50
C THR A 23 -3.30 33.45 -69.57
N VAL A 24 -4.23 34.34 -69.18
CA VAL A 24 -5.61 34.06 -68.67
C VAL A 24 -6.54 33.69 -69.87
N PRO A 25 -7.81 33.15 -69.76
CA PRO A 25 -8.82 33.36 -68.69
C PRO A 25 -9.84 32.20 -68.35
N GLN A 26 -10.81 32.54 -67.47
CA GLN A 26 -12.25 32.16 -67.46
C GLN A 26 -12.84 30.89 -66.78
N TYR A 27 -14.04 31.12 -66.20
CA TYR A 27 -15.09 30.19 -65.71
C TYR A 27 -16.07 29.84 -66.86
N PRO A 28 -16.85 28.71 -66.83
CA PRO A 28 -18.11 28.55 -66.06
C PRO A 28 -18.21 27.18 -65.33
N THR A 29 -18.95 26.89 -64.24
CA THR A 29 -20.41 26.92 -63.92
C THR A 29 -21.35 26.18 -64.86
N GLU A 30 -21.96 25.06 -64.40
CA GLU A 30 -23.41 24.81 -64.56
C GLU A 30 -23.96 23.61 -63.74
N ARG A 31 -25.29 23.61 -63.52
CA ARG A 31 -26.20 22.52 -63.11
C ARG A 31 -27.40 22.57 -64.07
N PRO A 32 -28.00 21.45 -64.48
CA PRO A 32 -29.22 20.93 -63.81
C PRO A 32 -29.17 19.38 -63.70
N SER A 33 -30.19 18.56 -63.41
CA SER A 33 -31.66 18.74 -63.24
C SER A 33 -32.23 17.77 -62.18
N ASP A 34 -33.44 18.03 -61.70
CA ASP A 34 -34.28 17.07 -60.96
C ASP A 34 -34.98 16.04 -61.88
N VAL A 35 -35.35 14.89 -61.32
CA VAL A 35 -36.69 14.28 -61.52
C VAL A 35 -37.16 13.68 -60.18
N GLN A 36 -38.48 13.71 -59.95
CA GLN A 36 -39.19 13.14 -58.79
C GLN A 36 -39.46 11.61 -59.04
N GLN A 37 -40.31 10.83 -58.36
CA GLN A 37 -41.38 11.04 -57.36
C GLN A 37 -41.75 9.67 -56.74
N GLN A 38 -42.22 9.60 -55.48
CA GLN A 38 -42.97 8.47 -54.86
C GLN A 38 -42.26 7.07 -54.80
N GLY A 39 -42.69 6.10 -53.99
CA GLY A 39 -43.68 6.13 -52.89
C GLY A 39 -44.06 4.71 -52.38
N HIS A 40 -44.75 4.66 -51.25
CA HIS A 40 -45.50 3.51 -50.68
C HIS A 40 -44.78 2.30 -50.02
N TYR A 41 -44.72 2.36 -48.68
CA TYR A 41 -45.49 1.54 -47.72
C TYR A 41 -45.36 0.00 -47.60
N ALA A 42 -45.67 -0.44 -46.36
CA ALA A 42 -45.93 -1.81 -45.87
C ALA A 42 -44.73 -2.77 -45.70
N GLU A 43 -44.82 -3.81 -44.86
CA GLU A 43 -45.20 -3.98 -43.43
C GLU A 43 -45.04 -5.47 -43.06
N CYS A 44 -45.12 -5.82 -41.77
CA CYS A 44 -45.09 -7.20 -41.22
C CYS A 44 -43.75 -7.97 -41.41
N GLU A 45 -43.15 -8.59 -40.37
CA GLU A 45 -43.58 -9.75 -39.57
C GLU A 45 -43.53 -11.09 -40.35
N GLN A 46 -43.19 -12.25 -39.78
CA GLN A 46 -42.71 -12.66 -38.45
C GLN A 46 -42.03 -14.05 -38.60
N ASP A 47 -41.23 -14.50 -37.60
CA ASP A 47 -41.06 -15.93 -37.28
C ASP A 47 -40.49 -16.90 -38.36
N GLN A 48 -40.34 -18.22 -38.13
CA GLN A 48 -39.58 -18.92 -37.06
C GLN A 48 -39.01 -20.28 -37.59
N TYR A 49 -38.01 -20.82 -36.88
CA TYR A 49 -37.58 -22.24 -36.81
C TYR A 49 -37.43 -23.16 -38.06
N SER A 50 -36.20 -23.73 -38.16
CA SER A 50 -35.91 -25.16 -38.50
C SER A 50 -36.06 -25.60 -39.98
N GLN A 51 -35.55 -26.74 -40.48
CA GLN A 51 -34.57 -27.75 -39.98
C GLN A 51 -34.02 -28.61 -41.17
N GLN A 52 -32.72 -28.96 -41.17
CA GLN A 52 -32.09 -30.01 -42.03
C GLN A 52 -32.15 -29.78 -43.58
N GLY A 53 -31.34 -30.39 -44.46
CA GLY A 53 -30.08 -31.14 -44.34
C GLY A 53 -29.66 -31.90 -45.64
N ARG A 54 -28.34 -32.16 -45.81
CA ARG A 54 -27.66 -33.06 -46.81
C ARG A 54 -27.44 -32.59 -48.27
N GLY A 55 -26.45 -33.23 -48.92
CA GLY A 55 -25.96 -33.02 -50.30
C GLY A 55 -24.63 -32.24 -50.32
N ASP A 56 -23.40 -32.77 -50.47
CA ASP A 56 -22.78 -33.98 -51.08
C ASP A 56 -22.20 -33.80 -52.50
N LYS A 57 -20.93 -34.22 -52.69
CA LYS A 57 -20.05 -34.16 -53.90
C LYS A 57 -19.67 -32.74 -54.40
N GLY A 58 -18.50 -32.49 -55.03
CA GLY A 58 -17.28 -33.30 -55.15
C GLY A 58 -16.32 -32.84 -56.29
N TYR A 59 -15.09 -33.39 -56.29
CA TYR A 59 -14.12 -33.52 -57.42
C TYR A 59 -13.11 -32.41 -57.84
N TYR A 60 -11.95 -32.91 -58.32
CA TYR A 60 -10.74 -32.34 -58.97
C TYR A 60 -9.96 -31.20 -58.24
N GLN A 61 -8.64 -31.20 -58.01
CA GLN A 61 -7.41 -31.91 -58.50
C GLN A 61 -6.72 -31.30 -59.74
N ARG A 62 -5.52 -30.67 -59.55
CA ARG A 62 -4.33 -30.78 -60.45
C ARG A 62 -3.03 -30.24 -59.80
N LYS A 63 -1.90 -30.34 -60.52
CA LYS A 63 -0.49 -30.14 -60.10
C LYS A 63 0.29 -29.24 -61.09
N PHE A 64 1.59 -29.05 -60.84
CA PHE A 64 2.67 -28.42 -61.65
C PHE A 64 2.85 -26.89 -61.51
N GLY A 65 4.06 -26.31 -61.60
CA GLY A 65 5.42 -26.91 -61.62
C GLY A 65 6.56 -25.97 -62.13
N GLY A 66 7.81 -26.17 -61.65
CA GLY A 66 9.05 -25.46 -62.07
C GLY A 66 9.89 -24.98 -60.87
N LYS A 67 11.12 -25.45 -60.58
CA LYS A 67 12.46 -25.34 -61.24
C LYS A 67 13.15 -23.96 -61.04
N SER A 68 14.45 -23.85 -60.74
CA SER A 68 15.55 -24.79 -60.42
C SER A 68 16.80 -23.98 -59.91
N HIS A 69 18.08 -24.41 -59.78
CA HIS A 69 18.90 -25.60 -60.11
C HIS A 69 20.24 -25.59 -59.31
N VAL A 70 20.98 -26.72 -59.21
CA VAL A 70 22.42 -26.87 -58.78
C VAL A 70 22.73 -26.57 -57.28
N SER A 71 23.45 -27.38 -56.47
CA SER A 71 23.91 -28.81 -56.43
C SER A 71 24.45 -29.08 -54.99
N SER A 72 25.23 -30.09 -54.55
CA SER A 72 25.81 -31.40 -55.02
C SER A 72 26.40 -32.17 -53.81
N SER A 73 26.44 -33.52 -53.86
CA SER A 73 27.47 -34.48 -53.33
C SER A 73 28.05 -34.36 -51.87
N GLU A 74 28.28 -35.40 -51.05
CA GLU A 74 28.45 -36.88 -51.23
C GLU A 74 27.82 -37.74 -50.08
N GLN A 75 27.97 -39.08 -50.17
CA GLN A 75 27.58 -40.16 -49.23
C GLN A 75 28.67 -41.28 -49.26
N PRO A 76 28.64 -42.41 -48.49
CA PRO A 76 27.72 -42.92 -47.46
C PRO A 76 28.42 -42.93 -46.05
N ASP A 77 28.34 -43.84 -45.06
CA ASP A 77 27.58 -45.09 -44.71
C ASP A 77 27.44 -45.16 -43.14
N GLY A 78 27.30 -46.24 -42.35
CA GLY A 78 27.22 -47.72 -42.53
C GLY A 78 27.01 -48.47 -41.19
N PRO A 79 26.62 -49.77 -41.14
CA PRO A 79 25.79 -50.24 -40.00
C PRO A 79 26.16 -51.55 -39.23
N ALA A 80 25.67 -51.61 -37.97
CA ALA A 80 25.16 -52.80 -37.24
C ALA A 80 26.18 -53.77 -36.52
N PRO A 81 25.79 -54.98 -36.01
CA PRO A 81 25.24 -55.13 -34.63
C PRO A 81 25.65 -56.39 -33.79
N GLY A 82 25.08 -56.54 -32.58
CA GLY A 82 24.97 -57.81 -31.80
C GLY A 82 25.40 -57.69 -30.33
N ASN A 83 25.04 -58.53 -29.35
CA ASN A 83 24.02 -59.62 -29.18
C ASN A 83 24.03 -60.05 -27.66
N GLY A 84 23.10 -60.76 -27.00
CA GLY A 84 21.73 -61.25 -27.29
C GLY A 84 21.32 -62.42 -26.35
N ARG A 85 20.01 -62.54 -25.98
CA ARG A 85 19.35 -63.65 -25.21
C ARG A 85 19.76 -63.82 -23.70
N SER A 86 19.01 -64.46 -22.79
CA SER A 86 17.62 -65.01 -22.72
C SER A 86 17.24 -65.42 -21.27
N GLY A 87 15.93 -65.52 -20.89
CA GLY A 87 15.51 -66.29 -19.69
C GLY A 87 14.13 -65.96 -19.06
N LEU A 88 13.34 -67.01 -18.77
CA LEU A 88 12.11 -67.08 -17.95
C LEU A 88 12.21 -68.37 -17.08
N PRO A 89 11.38 -68.69 -16.03
CA PRO A 89 9.95 -68.39 -15.88
C PRO A 89 9.42 -68.11 -14.42
N HIS A 90 8.08 -68.08 -14.27
CA HIS A 90 7.32 -68.12 -13.00
C HIS A 90 7.25 -69.54 -12.38
N PRO A 91 6.97 -69.65 -11.06
CA PRO A 91 5.59 -69.90 -10.57
C PRO A 91 5.22 -69.01 -9.34
N SER A 92 4.12 -69.21 -8.61
CA SER A 92 2.68 -69.13 -8.95
C SER A 92 1.81 -69.67 -7.78
N GLY A 93 0.77 -68.93 -7.35
CA GLY A 93 -0.30 -69.43 -6.49
C GLY A 93 -0.33 -68.88 -5.04
N GLY A 94 -1.48 -68.63 -4.41
CA GLY A 94 -2.84 -68.43 -4.99
C GLY A 94 -4.01 -68.79 -4.06
N LYS A 95 -5.18 -68.14 -4.31
CA LYS A 95 -6.55 -68.51 -3.85
C LYS A 95 -6.79 -68.43 -2.31
N SER A 96 -8.00 -68.26 -1.77
CA SER A 96 -9.32 -67.70 -2.20
C SER A 96 -10.18 -67.47 -0.92
N SER A 97 -11.46 -67.05 -0.86
CA SER A 97 -12.56 -67.02 -1.84
C SER A 97 -13.79 -66.23 -1.35
N LYS A 98 -14.55 -65.63 -2.30
CA LYS A 98 -16.03 -65.36 -2.24
C LYS A 98 -16.50 -64.28 -1.22
N GLN A 99 -17.66 -63.63 -1.37
CA GLN A 99 -18.82 -63.92 -2.24
C GLN A 99 -19.46 -62.65 -2.87
N ARG A 100 -20.25 -62.85 -3.94
CA ARG A 100 -20.99 -61.84 -4.76
C ARG A 100 -22.20 -61.25 -3.98
N TYR A 101 -22.88 -60.15 -4.37
CA TYR A 101 -23.56 -59.88 -5.67
C TYR A 101 -24.12 -58.44 -5.81
N LEU A 102 -24.22 -57.93 -7.07
CA LEU A 102 -25.18 -56.92 -7.60
C LEU A 102 -25.09 -55.46 -7.03
N VAL A 103 -25.42 -54.35 -7.71
CA VAL A 103 -25.89 -54.08 -9.10
C VAL A 103 -25.46 -52.66 -9.60
N LYS A 104 -25.72 -52.35 -10.89
CA LYS A 104 -25.65 -51.07 -11.67
C LYS A 104 -25.69 -49.73 -10.88
N GLY A 105 -25.12 -48.61 -11.33
CA GLY A 105 -24.31 -48.33 -12.55
C GLY A 105 -24.54 -46.91 -13.14
N SER A 106 -23.56 -46.39 -13.91
CA SER A 106 -23.57 -45.08 -14.64
C SER A 106 -23.61 -43.80 -13.77
N SER A 107 -23.09 -42.64 -14.20
CA SER A 107 -22.84 -42.10 -15.56
C SER A 107 -21.54 -41.26 -15.66
N ALA A 108 -21.25 -40.69 -16.85
CA ALA A 108 -19.91 -40.27 -17.25
C ALA A 108 -19.74 -38.76 -17.59
N ILE A 109 -18.49 -38.40 -17.92
CA ILE A 109 -17.96 -37.05 -18.21
C ILE A 109 -18.48 -36.52 -19.58
N PRO A 110 -18.72 -35.21 -19.70
CA PRO A 110 -17.94 -34.42 -20.67
C PRO A 110 -17.22 -33.24 -19.97
N GLY A 111 -16.07 -32.76 -20.44
CA GLY A 111 -15.38 -33.05 -21.70
C GLY A 111 -15.12 -31.76 -22.48
N GLY A 112 -14.21 -30.91 -22.00
CA GLY A 112 -13.94 -29.60 -22.58
C GLY A 112 -12.46 -29.25 -22.59
N HIS A 113 -11.84 -29.29 -23.77
CA HIS A 113 -10.46 -28.83 -23.95
C HIS A 113 -10.39 -27.30 -24.09
N GLY A 114 -9.55 -26.66 -23.28
CA GLY A 114 -9.18 -25.25 -23.42
C GLY A 114 -7.70 -25.06 -23.10
N ALA A 115 -6.88 -24.80 -24.10
CA ALA A 115 -5.43 -24.67 -23.95
C ALA A 115 -5.04 -23.30 -23.33
N GLY A 116 -5.00 -23.24 -21.99
CA GLY A 116 -4.60 -22.05 -21.24
C GLY A 116 -3.10 -22.00 -20.93
N LEU A 117 -2.41 -20.93 -21.37
CA LEU A 117 -0.99 -20.70 -21.09
C LEU A 117 -0.71 -20.57 -19.57
N SER A 118 0.29 -21.30 -19.09
CA SER A 118 0.58 -21.52 -17.67
C SER A 118 1.38 -20.36 -17.03
N VAL A 119 0.68 -19.28 -16.65
CA VAL A 119 1.27 -18.12 -15.96
C VAL A 119 1.95 -18.55 -14.65
N ALA A 120 3.19 -18.12 -14.46
CA ALA A 120 4.06 -18.56 -13.37
C ALA A 120 3.63 -18.01 -11.99
N GLY A 121 3.54 -18.89 -11.00
CA GLY A 121 3.28 -18.53 -9.61
C GLY A 121 4.51 -17.96 -8.90
N ALA A 122 4.82 -16.69 -9.15
CA ALA A 122 5.79 -15.94 -8.36
C ALA A 122 5.29 -15.76 -6.92
N SER A 123 6.22 -15.74 -5.95
CA SER A 123 5.92 -15.43 -4.55
C SER A 123 5.46 -13.97 -4.43
N ARG A 124 4.14 -13.76 -4.42
CA ARG A 124 3.53 -12.43 -4.28
C ARG A 124 4.03 -11.77 -2.99
N PRO A 125 4.43 -10.48 -2.98
CA PRO A 125 4.58 -9.75 -1.73
C PRO A 125 3.25 -9.79 -0.95
N PRO A 126 3.26 -9.62 0.39
CA PRO A 126 2.03 -9.49 1.17
C PRO A 126 1.15 -8.38 0.58
N ALA A 127 -0.16 -8.56 0.67
CA ALA A 127 -1.12 -7.60 0.14
C ALA A 127 -0.90 -6.21 0.77
N PRO A 128 -1.06 -5.10 0.01
CA PRO A 128 -0.93 -3.77 0.58
C PRO A 128 -2.11 -3.48 1.51
N ASP A 129 -1.89 -3.50 2.82
CA ASP A 129 -2.89 -3.03 3.79
C ASP A 129 -3.13 -1.52 3.58
N LEU A 130 -4.42 -1.15 3.49
CA LEU A 130 -4.89 0.19 3.14
C LEU A 130 -4.81 1.17 4.32
N HIS A 131 -3.59 1.42 4.80
CA HIS A 131 -3.33 2.43 5.83
C HIS A 131 -3.21 3.83 5.20
N GLN A 132 -3.99 4.76 5.74
CA GLN A 132 -3.80 6.21 5.60
C GLN A 132 -4.00 6.81 7.00
N ALA A 133 -3.10 7.69 7.45
CA ALA A 133 -3.15 8.21 8.81
C ALA A 133 -4.39 9.09 9.03
N SER A 134 -5.24 8.68 9.97
CA SER A 134 -6.34 9.49 10.50
C SER A 134 -5.95 10.03 11.87
N VAL A 135 -5.68 11.33 11.95
CA VAL A 135 -5.43 12.01 13.22
C VAL A 135 -6.78 12.35 13.86
N GLU A 136 -7.14 11.60 14.91
CA GLU A 136 -8.23 11.94 15.82
C GLU A 136 -7.63 12.25 17.20
N THR A 137 -7.71 13.51 17.62
CA THR A 137 -7.23 13.99 18.91
C THR A 137 -8.32 13.82 19.97
N SER A 138 -8.15 12.84 20.86
CA SER A 138 -8.98 12.69 22.06
C SER A 138 -8.48 13.60 23.18
N LEU A 139 -9.30 14.56 23.61
CA LEU A 139 -9.02 15.40 24.78
C LEU A 139 -9.60 14.73 26.04
N LEU A 140 -8.82 14.72 27.12
CA LEU A 140 -9.29 14.50 28.49
C LEU A 140 -8.80 15.64 29.37
N HIS A 141 -9.69 16.16 30.23
CA HIS A 141 -9.34 17.19 31.21
C HIS A 141 -8.73 16.55 32.46
N GLN A 142 -7.68 17.16 32.99
CA GLN A 142 -7.46 17.26 34.43
C GLN A 142 -6.81 18.60 34.78
N SER A 143 -6.95 19.00 36.04
CA SER A 143 -6.76 20.37 36.52
C SER A 143 -5.29 20.72 36.80
N VAL A 144 -4.90 21.94 36.44
CA VAL A 144 -3.63 22.55 36.86
C VAL A 144 -3.90 23.46 38.05
N ASP A 145 -3.29 23.16 39.18
CA ASP A 145 -3.22 24.05 40.35
C ASP A 145 -1.87 23.87 41.06
N SER A 146 -1.42 24.92 41.74
CA SER A 146 -0.12 25.03 42.42
C SER A 146 1.15 24.86 41.55
N LEU A 147 1.61 25.98 40.97
CA LEU A 147 3.02 26.44 41.07
C LEU A 147 3.18 27.87 40.51
N ALA A 148 2.41 28.81 41.09
CA ALA A 148 2.42 30.22 40.72
C ALA A 148 2.89 31.10 41.90
N GLN A 149 4.18 31.00 42.24
CA GLN A 149 4.84 31.89 43.21
C GLN A 149 6.25 32.25 42.74
N HIS A 150 6.35 33.20 41.79
CA HIS A 150 7.31 34.31 41.78
C HIS A 150 7.11 35.15 40.51
N PHE A 151 6.19 36.10 40.57
CA PHE A 151 6.23 37.47 40.01
C PHE A 151 4.81 38.05 40.13
N GLN A 152 4.68 39.22 40.73
CA GLN A 152 3.40 39.80 41.14
C GLN A 152 3.40 41.30 40.83
N GLN A 153 2.21 41.84 40.49
CA GLN A 153 1.97 43.23 40.04
C GLN A 153 2.51 43.48 38.61
N VAL A 154 1.79 44.09 37.67
CA VAL A 154 0.59 44.96 37.73
C VAL A 154 -0.51 44.49 36.76
N THR A 155 -1.78 44.81 37.05
CA THR A 155 -2.98 44.60 36.21
C THR A 155 -3.64 45.97 35.88
N VAL A 156 -4.62 46.14 34.97
CA VAL A 156 -5.62 45.28 34.29
C VAL A 156 -5.86 45.87 32.86
N GLU A 157 -6.53 45.27 31.87
CA GLU A 157 -7.20 43.97 31.66
C GLU A 157 -7.07 43.61 30.15
N GLY A 158 -7.72 42.54 29.68
CA GLY A 158 -7.86 42.19 28.27
C GLY A 158 -7.85 40.68 28.02
N ARG A 159 -9.00 40.01 28.16
CA ARG A 159 -9.14 38.54 27.94
C ARG A 159 -8.79 38.11 26.50
N THR A 160 -7.64 37.46 26.32
CA THR A 160 -7.32 36.62 25.15
C THR A 160 -7.94 35.23 25.25
N ILE A 161 -8.32 34.65 24.11
CA ILE A 161 -8.89 33.31 23.99
C ILE A 161 -7.78 32.33 23.62
N SER A 162 -7.75 31.15 24.25
CA SER A 162 -6.70 30.14 24.03
C SER A 162 -6.70 29.60 22.60
N GLU A 163 -5.71 30.02 21.82
CA GLU A 163 -5.51 29.55 20.44
C GLU A 163 -5.10 28.07 20.40
N THR A 164 -5.69 27.31 19.47
CA THR A 164 -5.26 25.92 19.21
C THR A 164 -4.05 25.91 18.27
N ILE A 165 -2.94 26.49 18.76
CA ILE A 165 -1.67 26.58 18.04
C ILE A 165 -1.20 25.18 17.64
N HIS A 166 -1.03 24.95 16.33
CA HIS A 166 -0.22 23.83 15.83
C HIS A 166 1.14 23.91 16.53
N PRO A 167 1.64 22.85 17.21
CA PRO A 167 2.80 22.95 18.10
C PRO A 167 3.97 23.58 17.33
N ALA A 168 4.23 24.86 17.63
CA ALA A 168 5.19 25.65 16.90
C ALA A 168 6.56 24.98 17.07
N VAL A 169 7.28 24.81 15.96
CA VAL A 169 8.61 24.18 16.00
C VAL A 169 9.45 25.01 16.98
N PRO A 170 9.89 24.45 18.12
CA PRO A 170 10.35 25.23 19.27
C PRO A 170 11.50 26.15 18.86
N ALA A 171 11.61 27.36 19.41
CA ALA A 171 12.41 28.43 18.82
C ALA A 171 13.91 28.09 18.58
N SER A 172 14.48 27.10 19.29
CA SER A 172 15.84 26.58 19.06
C SER A 172 15.98 25.61 17.87
N SER A 173 14.88 25.29 17.17
CA SER A 173 14.82 24.36 16.04
C SER A 173 15.50 24.83 14.76
N LYS A 174 15.77 26.14 14.64
CA LYS A 174 16.51 26.77 13.54
C LYS A 174 17.97 26.30 13.39
N SER A 175 18.42 25.34 14.19
CA SER A 175 19.77 24.76 14.21
C SER A 175 19.92 23.46 13.40
N LEU A 176 18.82 22.85 12.95
CA LEU A 176 18.82 21.58 12.20
C LEU A 176 18.20 21.76 10.80
N SER A 177 19.01 22.27 9.87
CA SER A 177 18.70 22.29 8.44
C SER A 177 18.99 20.93 7.79
N PHE A 178 18.11 20.47 6.90
CA PHE A 178 18.39 19.31 6.04
C PHE A 178 19.52 19.62 5.03
N PRO A 179 20.31 18.63 4.60
CA PRO A 179 21.41 18.86 3.67
C PRO A 179 20.91 19.33 2.29
N LEU A 180 21.54 20.40 1.79
CA LEU A 180 21.39 20.83 0.40
C LEU A 180 21.86 19.72 -0.54
N ARG A 181 21.23 19.64 -1.71
CA ARG A 181 21.59 18.68 -2.77
C ARG A 181 23.06 18.88 -3.21
N PRO A 182 23.94 17.87 -3.06
CA PRO A 182 25.38 18.00 -3.34
C PRO A 182 25.71 18.06 -4.85
N GLY A 183 24.71 17.83 -5.71
CA GLY A 183 24.84 17.84 -7.17
C GLY A 183 23.73 17.02 -7.82
N LYS A 184 23.83 16.83 -9.14
CA LYS A 184 23.04 15.84 -9.88
C LYS A 184 23.92 14.62 -10.16
N GLY A 185 23.35 13.43 -10.12
CA GLY A 185 24.05 12.23 -10.55
C GLY A 185 24.32 12.23 -12.06
N SER A 186 25.40 11.56 -12.45
CA SER A 186 25.94 11.45 -13.79
C SER A 186 26.02 9.99 -14.26
N ILE A 187 26.10 9.03 -13.34
CA ILE A 187 26.22 7.59 -13.62
C ILE A 187 24.91 7.02 -14.16
N GLY A 188 25.03 6.11 -15.12
CA GLY A 188 23.91 5.39 -15.73
C GLY A 188 23.57 5.87 -17.14
N ILE A 189 22.80 5.08 -17.87
CA ILE A 189 22.38 5.40 -19.24
C ILE A 189 21.31 6.49 -19.17
N ARG A 190 21.60 7.68 -19.70
CA ARG A 190 20.63 8.79 -19.75
C ARG A 190 19.41 8.41 -20.57
N CYS A 191 18.22 8.72 -20.07
CA CYS A 191 16.94 8.52 -20.74
C CYS A 191 15.94 9.62 -20.34
N VAL A 192 14.75 9.59 -20.94
CA VAL A 192 13.63 10.47 -20.59
C VAL A 192 12.46 9.62 -20.11
N VAL A 193 11.80 10.08 -19.05
CA VAL A 193 10.58 9.48 -18.50
C VAL A 193 9.49 10.55 -18.36
N LYS A 194 8.23 10.13 -18.42
CA LYS A 194 7.08 10.99 -18.09
C LYS A 194 6.68 10.74 -16.63
N ALA A 195 6.44 11.80 -15.88
CA ALA A 195 5.92 11.71 -14.52
C ALA A 195 4.47 12.18 -14.46
N ASN A 196 3.66 11.63 -13.54
CA ASN A 196 2.28 12.06 -13.28
C ASN A 196 2.19 13.40 -12.49
N HIS A 197 3.05 14.32 -12.88
CA HIS A 197 3.27 15.63 -12.34
C HIS A 197 2.95 16.64 -13.44
N PHE A 198 2.09 17.59 -13.15
CA PHE A 198 1.67 18.64 -14.08
C PHE A 198 2.21 19.97 -13.55
N LEU A 199 2.86 20.77 -14.38
CA LEU A 199 3.34 22.11 -13.98
C LEU A 199 2.14 22.98 -13.56
N ALA A 200 2.24 23.65 -12.42
CA ALA A 200 1.29 24.68 -12.01
C ALA A 200 2.00 26.04 -12.00
N GLU A 201 1.41 27.03 -12.67
CA GLU A 201 1.88 28.41 -12.61
C GLU A 201 1.47 29.04 -11.27
N LEU A 202 2.34 29.90 -10.73
CA LEU A 202 2.03 30.70 -9.54
C LEU A 202 0.92 31.72 -9.86
N PRO A 203 0.03 32.06 -8.91
CA PRO A 203 -0.89 33.18 -9.06
C PRO A 203 -0.16 34.51 -9.31
N ASP A 204 -0.65 35.25 -10.31
CA ASP A 204 -0.31 36.67 -10.52
C ASP A 204 -1.07 37.62 -9.56
N LYS A 205 -1.83 37.08 -8.59
CA LYS A 205 -2.75 37.81 -7.70
C LYS A 205 -2.37 37.69 -6.23
N VAL A 206 -2.47 38.79 -5.48
CA VAL A 206 -2.27 38.80 -4.02
C VAL A 206 -3.44 38.10 -3.31
N LEU A 207 -3.17 36.97 -2.67
CA LEU A 207 -4.17 36.21 -1.93
C LEU A 207 -4.33 36.75 -0.50
N HIS A 208 -5.54 36.72 0.02
CA HIS A 208 -5.90 37.26 1.34
C HIS A 208 -6.53 36.15 2.20
N HIS A 209 -6.14 36.05 3.46
CA HIS A 209 -6.63 35.08 4.45
C HIS A 209 -7.61 35.74 5.43
N TYR A 210 -8.72 35.06 5.69
CA TYR A 210 -9.76 35.45 6.62
C TYR A 210 -10.06 34.30 7.60
N ASP A 211 -10.24 34.65 8.89
CA ASP A 211 -10.85 33.76 9.87
C ASP A 211 -12.37 33.76 9.70
N VAL A 212 -12.98 32.61 9.97
CA VAL A 212 -14.42 32.34 9.83
C VAL A 212 -14.90 31.66 11.10
N SER A 213 -15.77 32.36 11.82
CA SER A 213 -16.46 31.82 13.00
C SER A 213 -17.93 31.58 12.67
N ILE A 214 -18.40 30.34 12.83
CA ILE A 214 -19.78 29.91 12.57
C ILE A 214 -20.46 29.57 13.90
N MET A 215 -21.59 30.22 14.18
CA MET A 215 -22.38 30.07 15.41
C MET A 215 -23.80 29.59 15.09
N PRO A 216 -24.31 28.53 15.73
CA PRO A 216 -23.61 27.64 16.67
C PRO A 216 -22.53 26.80 15.96
N GLU A 217 -21.44 26.49 16.68
CA GLU A 217 -20.36 25.66 16.14
C GLU A 217 -20.87 24.25 15.78
N ASP A 218 -20.71 23.85 14.50
CA ASP A 218 -20.90 22.47 14.07
C ASP A 218 -19.53 21.82 13.79
N LYS A 219 -19.32 20.61 14.32
CA LYS A 219 -18.10 19.81 14.10
C LYS A 219 -18.07 19.19 12.69
N SER A 220 -19.18 19.24 11.96
CA SER A 220 -19.33 18.74 10.60
C SER A 220 -18.78 19.74 9.57
N ARG A 221 -17.57 19.47 9.06
CA ARG A 221 -16.99 20.16 7.89
C ARG A 221 -17.95 20.26 6.69
N ALA A 222 -18.85 19.30 6.52
CA ALA A 222 -19.85 19.30 5.44
C ALA A 222 -20.96 20.34 5.68
N VAL A 223 -21.43 20.49 6.92
CA VAL A 223 -22.39 21.56 7.29
C VAL A 223 -21.72 22.92 7.14
N ASN A 224 -20.50 23.08 7.68
CA ASN A 224 -19.77 24.35 7.61
C ASN A 224 -19.51 24.78 6.16
N ARG A 225 -19.18 23.83 5.26
CA ARG A 225 -19.06 24.10 3.81
C ARG A 225 -20.40 24.45 3.16
N ALA A 226 -21.50 23.82 3.55
CA ALA A 226 -22.84 24.20 3.08
C ALA A 226 -23.26 25.60 3.53
N VAL A 227 -22.94 25.99 4.77
CA VAL A 227 -23.16 27.35 5.31
C VAL A 227 -22.41 28.38 4.45
N ILE A 228 -21.11 28.19 4.20
CA ILE A 228 -20.32 29.13 3.39
C ILE A 228 -20.73 29.11 1.91
N HIS A 229 -21.11 27.96 1.34
CA HIS A 229 -21.67 27.90 -0.01
C HIS A 229 -22.96 28.73 -0.13
N GLN A 230 -23.86 28.64 0.87
CA GLN A 230 -25.08 29.45 0.90
C GLN A 230 -24.78 30.95 1.10
N LEU A 231 -23.77 31.29 1.92
CA LEU A 231 -23.28 32.67 2.09
C LEU A 231 -22.79 33.24 0.75
N VAL A 232 -21.97 32.51 0.02
CA VAL A 232 -21.50 32.93 -1.31
C VAL A 232 -22.68 33.06 -2.28
N SER A 233 -23.62 32.10 -2.29
CA SER A 233 -24.82 32.15 -3.15
C SER A 233 -25.64 33.44 -2.93
N LEU A 234 -25.86 33.84 -1.68
CA LEU A 234 -26.66 35.01 -1.32
C LEU A 234 -25.90 36.34 -1.45
N TYR A 235 -24.63 36.38 -1.05
CA TYR A 235 -23.90 37.64 -0.81
C TYR A 235 -22.74 37.91 -1.79
N ARG A 236 -22.49 37.03 -2.77
CA ARG A 236 -21.40 37.22 -3.77
C ARG A 236 -21.48 38.56 -4.50
N GLY A 237 -22.66 38.90 -5.02
CA GLY A 237 -22.85 40.12 -5.81
C GLY A 237 -22.87 41.42 -5.00
N SER A 238 -23.14 41.34 -3.68
CA SER A 238 -23.34 42.51 -2.82
C SER A 238 -22.16 42.75 -1.86
N HIS A 239 -21.88 41.81 -0.97
CA HIS A 239 -20.92 42.02 0.12
C HIS A 239 -19.54 41.42 -0.17
N LEU A 240 -19.44 40.38 -1.01
CA LEU A 240 -18.15 39.75 -1.33
C LEU A 240 -17.46 40.36 -2.57
N GLY A 241 -17.97 41.46 -3.14
CA GLY A 241 -17.35 42.13 -4.28
C GLY A 241 -17.20 41.24 -5.53
N GLY A 242 -18.15 40.35 -5.79
CA GLY A 242 -18.14 39.41 -6.92
C GLY A 242 -17.22 38.18 -6.74
N ARG A 243 -16.43 38.12 -5.67
CA ARG A 243 -15.38 37.11 -5.44
C ARG A 243 -15.93 35.70 -5.23
N LEU A 244 -15.10 34.70 -5.58
CA LEU A 244 -15.29 33.30 -5.23
C LEU A 244 -14.29 32.90 -4.14
N PRO A 245 -14.67 32.97 -2.86
CA PRO A 245 -13.81 32.48 -1.78
C PRO A 245 -13.72 30.95 -1.78
N VAL A 246 -12.59 30.43 -1.29
CA VAL A 246 -12.42 29.00 -0.97
C VAL A 246 -12.27 28.83 0.54
N TYR A 247 -12.72 27.69 1.09
CA TYR A 247 -12.86 27.52 2.54
C TYR A 247 -12.40 26.14 3.01
N ASP A 248 -11.56 26.07 4.05
CA ASP A 248 -11.02 24.79 4.56
C ASP A 248 -12.11 23.88 5.18
N GLY A 249 -13.27 24.45 5.54
CA GLY A 249 -14.38 23.77 6.21
C GLY A 249 -14.34 23.84 7.74
N ARG A 250 -13.45 24.65 8.32
CA ARG A 250 -13.35 24.87 9.77
C ARG A 250 -13.33 26.35 10.15
N LYS A 251 -12.33 27.10 9.66
CA LYS A 251 -12.02 28.49 10.07
C LYS A 251 -11.30 29.32 9.02
N SER A 252 -10.62 28.74 8.04
CA SER A 252 -9.80 29.53 7.11
C SER A 252 -10.46 29.68 5.75
N LEU A 253 -10.77 30.92 5.39
CA LEU A 253 -11.30 31.33 4.09
C LEU A 253 -10.28 32.19 3.35
N TYR A 254 -10.17 32.01 2.03
CA TYR A 254 -9.19 32.70 1.20
C TYR A 254 -9.83 33.31 -0.03
N THR A 255 -9.27 34.42 -0.53
CA THR A 255 -9.73 35.14 -1.73
C THR A 255 -8.58 35.70 -2.57
N ALA A 256 -8.79 35.84 -3.87
CA ALA A 256 -7.79 36.30 -4.85
C ALA A 256 -7.74 37.84 -4.99
N GLY A 257 -7.69 38.52 -3.84
CA GLY A 257 -7.83 39.96 -3.69
C GLY A 257 -8.73 40.27 -2.48
N PRO A 258 -8.72 41.50 -1.95
CA PRO A 258 -9.47 41.83 -0.74
C PRO A 258 -10.98 41.74 -0.96
N LEU A 259 -11.70 41.33 0.09
CA LEU A 259 -13.13 41.55 0.24
C LEU A 259 -13.39 43.05 0.53
N PRO A 260 -14.59 43.59 0.23
CA PRO A 260 -14.98 44.96 0.55
C PRO A 260 -15.00 45.35 2.05
N PHE A 261 -14.55 44.49 2.96
CA PHE A 261 -14.61 44.69 4.41
C PHE A 261 -13.43 44.03 5.13
N THR A 262 -13.09 44.55 6.31
CA THR A 262 -12.10 43.95 7.23
C THR A 262 -12.75 42.97 8.22
N SER A 263 -14.02 43.18 8.59
CA SER A 263 -14.84 42.22 9.34
C SER A 263 -16.32 42.46 9.07
N THR A 264 -17.11 41.40 8.87
CA THR A 264 -18.57 41.45 8.68
C THR A 264 -19.24 40.18 9.24
N GLU A 265 -20.44 40.33 9.81
CA GLU A 265 -21.32 39.21 10.18
C GLU A 265 -22.42 38.99 9.12
N PHE A 266 -22.73 37.72 8.85
CA PHE A 266 -23.81 37.28 7.98
C PHE A 266 -24.73 36.32 8.72
N GLN A 267 -26.04 36.41 8.48
CA GLN A 267 -27.01 35.41 8.96
C GLN A 267 -27.40 34.48 7.80
N ILE A 268 -27.14 33.17 7.98
CA ILE A 268 -27.28 32.14 6.96
C ILE A 268 -28.30 31.10 7.41
N ILE A 269 -29.39 30.99 6.65
CA ILE A 269 -30.43 29.99 6.91
C ILE A 269 -30.19 28.79 6.00
N LEU A 270 -29.85 27.64 6.60
CA LEU A 270 -29.85 26.35 5.90
C LEU A 270 -31.20 25.65 6.10
N SER A 271 -31.92 25.43 5.01
CA SER A 271 -33.04 24.50 4.96
C SER A 271 -32.50 23.06 4.94
N ASN A 272 -32.59 22.38 6.07
CA ASN A 272 -32.30 20.95 6.17
C ASN A 272 -33.16 20.16 5.14
N GLU A 273 -32.53 19.35 4.28
CA GLU A 273 -33.18 18.11 3.81
C GLU A 273 -33.55 17.25 5.05
N ASP A 274 -34.58 16.39 4.97
CA ASP A 274 -35.15 15.74 6.16
C ASP A 274 -34.11 14.90 6.95
N ASP A 275 -33.55 15.54 7.97
CA ASP A 275 -32.64 15.01 9.00
C ASP A 275 -33.34 13.95 9.88
N GLY A 276 -34.61 13.65 9.62
CA GLY A 276 -35.29 12.52 10.19
C GLY A 276 -35.63 12.71 11.65
N SER A 277 -36.32 13.82 11.98
CA SER A 277 -36.78 14.10 13.35
C SER A 277 -38.31 14.11 13.52
N GLY A 278 -39.08 14.26 12.44
CA GLY A 278 -40.56 14.32 12.50
C GLY A 278 -41.13 15.63 13.06
N LYS A 279 -40.28 16.61 13.40
CA LYS A 279 -40.69 18.01 13.59
C LYS A 279 -40.69 18.70 12.21
N GLN A 280 -41.48 19.76 12.05
CA GLN A 280 -41.53 20.56 10.81
C GLN A 280 -40.14 20.95 10.31
N ARG A 281 -40.01 21.28 9.01
CA ARG A 281 -38.78 21.79 8.34
C ARG A 281 -38.04 22.83 9.21
N LYS A 282 -37.13 22.37 10.07
CA LYS A 282 -36.32 23.25 10.91
C LYS A 282 -35.15 23.76 10.08
N SER A 283 -35.39 24.87 9.41
CA SER A 283 -34.35 25.81 9.00
C SER A 283 -33.44 26.11 10.19
N LYS A 284 -32.15 25.83 10.06
CA LYS A 284 -31.13 26.25 11.03
C LYS A 284 -30.57 27.59 10.59
N SER A 285 -30.66 28.62 11.44
CA SER A 285 -29.91 29.85 11.24
C SER A 285 -28.50 29.67 11.81
N PHE A 286 -27.52 30.20 11.10
CA PHE A 286 -26.13 30.28 11.50
C PHE A 286 -25.65 31.73 11.36
N GLY A 287 -25.15 32.31 12.45
CA GLY A 287 -24.35 33.52 12.39
C GLY A 287 -22.95 33.18 11.89
N VAL A 288 -22.43 33.95 10.94
CA VAL A 288 -21.12 33.73 10.32
C VAL A 288 -20.35 35.03 10.32
N VAL A 289 -19.30 35.10 11.14
CA VAL A 289 -18.36 36.23 11.15
C VAL A 289 -17.18 35.89 10.24
N ILE A 290 -16.86 36.78 9.30
CA ILE A 290 -15.67 36.69 8.44
C ILE A 290 -14.78 37.90 8.77
N LYS A 291 -13.52 37.66 9.15
CA LYS A 291 -12.56 38.69 9.57
C LYS A 291 -11.21 38.53 8.86
N LEU A 292 -10.67 39.61 8.29
CA LEU A 292 -9.34 39.63 7.66
C LEU A 292 -8.24 39.34 8.69
N VAL A 293 -7.30 38.46 8.32
CA VAL A 293 -6.14 38.08 9.13
C VAL A 293 -4.85 38.57 8.48
N ALA A 294 -4.57 38.13 7.25
CA ALA A 294 -3.27 38.34 6.61
C ALA A 294 -3.35 38.40 5.07
N LYS A 295 -2.22 38.78 4.46
CA LYS A 295 -1.94 38.58 3.03
C LYS A 295 -0.95 37.41 2.90
N VAL A 296 -1.22 36.50 1.97
CA VAL A 296 -0.40 35.30 1.76
C VAL A 296 0.86 35.67 0.97
N ASP A 297 2.03 35.32 1.49
CA ASP A 297 3.30 35.65 0.82
C ASP A 297 3.65 34.65 -0.31
N LEU A 298 3.29 35.04 -1.53
CA LEU A 298 3.70 34.35 -2.76
C LEU A 298 5.11 34.71 -3.25
N HIS A 299 5.71 35.80 -2.76
CA HIS A 299 7.09 36.16 -3.09
C HIS A 299 8.07 35.20 -2.41
N HIS A 300 7.86 34.94 -1.11
CA HIS A 300 8.57 33.92 -0.35
C HIS A 300 8.45 32.54 -1.01
N LEU A 301 7.27 32.19 -1.54
CA LEU A 301 7.09 30.94 -2.30
C LEU A 301 7.89 30.92 -3.60
N LYS A 302 7.96 32.04 -4.33
CA LYS A 302 8.79 32.16 -5.53
C LYS A 302 10.29 32.03 -5.22
N MET A 303 10.77 32.65 -4.15
CA MET A 303 12.15 32.51 -3.67
C MET A 303 12.49 31.05 -3.34
N PHE A 304 11.63 30.39 -2.56
CA PHE A 304 11.79 28.97 -2.18
C PHE A 304 11.83 28.03 -3.40
N LEU A 305 10.91 28.19 -4.35
CA LEU A 305 10.89 27.41 -5.59
C LEU A 305 12.10 27.66 -6.50
N SER A 306 12.70 28.85 -6.43
CA SER A 306 13.97 29.16 -7.10
C SER A 306 15.22 28.70 -6.35
N GLY A 307 15.07 28.13 -5.16
CA GLY A 307 16.16 27.65 -4.32
C GLY A 307 16.97 28.74 -3.61
N GLN A 308 16.47 29.98 -3.57
CA GLN A 308 17.14 31.11 -2.90
C GLN A 308 17.06 31.06 -1.37
N ILE A 309 16.14 30.25 -0.82
CA ILE A 309 15.90 30.06 0.61
C ILE A 309 15.56 28.58 0.89
N ALA A 310 15.78 28.14 2.12
CA ALA A 310 15.44 26.78 2.57
C ALA A 310 14.02 26.67 3.15
N ASP A 311 13.50 27.73 3.80
CA ASP A 311 12.23 27.68 4.52
C ASP A 311 11.03 27.66 3.56
N ALA A 312 10.25 26.57 3.60
CA ALA A 312 9.05 26.43 2.78
C ALA A 312 7.87 27.25 3.36
N PRO A 313 7.21 28.15 2.58
CA PRO A 313 5.99 28.84 3.02
C PRO A 313 4.78 27.89 2.97
N HIS A 314 4.61 27.17 4.08
CA HIS A 314 3.57 26.15 4.26
C HIS A 314 2.15 26.71 4.07
N GLU A 315 1.89 27.96 4.51
CA GLU A 315 0.60 28.62 4.32
C GLU A 315 0.26 28.77 2.83
N ALA A 316 1.17 29.35 2.03
CA ALA A 316 0.96 29.54 0.60
C ALA A 316 0.72 28.21 -0.13
N LEU A 317 1.47 27.16 0.20
CA LEU A 317 1.25 25.81 -0.33
C LEU A 317 -0.11 25.22 0.09
N GLN A 318 -0.54 25.46 1.35
CA GLN A 318 -1.84 25.02 1.86
C GLN A 318 -3.01 25.74 1.18
N VAL A 319 -2.91 27.04 0.92
CA VAL A 319 -3.94 27.79 0.18
C VAL A 319 -4.11 27.22 -1.22
N LEU A 320 -3.02 26.96 -1.94
CA LEU A 320 -3.06 26.42 -3.30
C LEU A 320 -3.60 24.98 -3.34
N ASP A 321 -3.30 24.14 -2.33
CA ASP A 321 -3.93 22.81 -2.18
C ASP A 321 -5.44 22.93 -1.94
N ILE A 322 -5.90 23.89 -1.11
CA ILE A 322 -7.32 24.14 -0.85
C ILE A 322 -8.05 24.61 -2.12
N VAL A 323 -7.51 25.61 -2.84
CA VAL A 323 -8.12 26.15 -4.08
C VAL A 323 -8.38 25.03 -5.09
N LEU A 324 -7.35 24.27 -5.42
CA LEU A 324 -7.45 23.20 -6.43
C LEU A 324 -8.33 22.02 -5.98
N ARG A 325 -8.63 21.91 -4.68
CA ARG A 325 -9.46 20.84 -4.11
C ARG A 325 -10.92 21.26 -3.89
N GLU A 326 -11.29 22.52 -4.08
CA GLU A 326 -12.65 22.98 -3.81
C GLU A 326 -13.68 22.35 -4.77
N LEU A 327 -13.48 22.51 -6.08
CA LEU A 327 -14.34 21.90 -7.11
C LEU A 327 -14.49 20.36 -6.97
N PRO A 328 -13.42 19.55 -6.84
CA PRO A 328 -13.59 18.11 -6.68
C PRO A 328 -14.17 17.70 -5.32
N THR A 329 -14.09 18.55 -4.28
CA THR A 329 -14.78 18.30 -2.99
C THR A 329 -16.29 18.50 -3.10
N THR A 330 -16.79 19.37 -3.99
CA THR A 330 -18.25 19.52 -4.21
C THR A 330 -18.81 18.45 -5.14
N ARG A 331 -18.02 17.94 -6.09
CA ARG A 331 -18.46 16.94 -7.09
C ARG A 331 -18.38 15.48 -6.64
N TYR A 332 -17.45 15.14 -5.74
CA TYR A 332 -17.08 13.75 -5.44
C TYR A 332 -16.98 13.49 -3.93
N SER A 333 -16.94 12.22 -3.52
CA SER A 333 -16.73 11.86 -2.11
C SER A 333 -15.25 12.06 -1.70
N PRO A 334 -14.92 13.00 -0.79
CA PRO A 334 -13.55 13.27 -0.39
C PRO A 334 -13.09 12.29 0.70
N ILE A 335 -11.95 11.63 0.49
CA ILE A 335 -11.29 10.77 1.48
C ILE A 335 -9.79 11.12 1.48
N GLY A 336 -9.34 11.87 2.48
CA GLY A 336 -7.96 12.38 2.57
C GLY A 336 -7.66 13.38 1.45
N ARG A 337 -6.63 13.09 0.65
CA ARG A 337 -6.26 13.81 -0.58
C ARG A 337 -6.76 13.11 -1.86
N SER A 338 -7.86 12.37 -1.78
CA SER A 338 -8.42 11.63 -2.90
C SER A 338 -9.94 11.76 -3.00
N PHE A 339 -10.46 11.66 -4.22
CA PHE A 339 -11.84 11.91 -4.59
C PHE A 339 -12.41 10.70 -5.33
N TYR A 340 -13.61 10.24 -4.93
CA TYR A 340 -14.20 8.99 -5.42
C TYR A 340 -15.67 9.18 -5.82
N SER A 341 -16.09 8.51 -6.90
CA SER A 341 -17.49 8.52 -7.34
C SER A 341 -17.76 7.36 -8.32
N PRO A 342 -18.98 6.78 -8.34
CA PRO A 342 -19.40 5.86 -9.40
C PRO A 342 -19.43 6.49 -10.79
N SER A 343 -19.43 7.82 -10.89
CA SER A 343 -19.32 8.52 -12.17
C SER A 343 -17.91 8.45 -12.76
N LEU A 344 -16.87 8.26 -11.94
CA LEU A 344 -15.47 8.23 -12.41
C LEU A 344 -15.07 6.89 -13.07
N GLY A 345 -16.01 5.94 -13.21
CA GLY A 345 -15.76 4.67 -13.88
C GLY A 345 -16.60 3.52 -13.32
N ARG A 346 -16.32 2.30 -13.80
CA ARG A 346 -17.13 1.12 -13.51
C ARG A 346 -16.96 0.66 -12.05
N ARG A 347 -18.06 0.63 -11.30
CA ARG A 347 -18.11 -0.04 -9.97
C ARG A 347 -17.73 -1.51 -10.10
N GLN A 348 -16.93 -2.02 -9.17
CA GLN A 348 -16.59 -3.45 -9.12
C GLN A 348 -17.08 -4.07 -7.80
N ARG A 349 -17.97 -5.06 -7.87
CA ARG A 349 -18.34 -5.86 -6.69
C ARG A 349 -17.13 -6.62 -6.15
N LEU A 350 -16.90 -6.47 -4.85
CA LEU A 350 -15.89 -7.18 -4.06
C LEU A 350 -16.51 -8.36 -3.31
N GLY A 351 -17.83 -8.33 -3.07
CA GLY A 351 -18.60 -9.37 -2.40
C GLY A 351 -18.79 -9.14 -0.90
N GLU A 352 -19.76 -9.83 -0.31
CA GLU A 352 -20.31 -9.54 1.03
C GLU A 352 -20.92 -8.12 1.14
N GLY A 353 -21.60 -7.66 0.07
CA GLY A 353 -22.25 -6.35 0.02
C GLY A 353 -21.31 -5.15 -0.10
N LEU A 354 -20.09 -5.37 -0.60
CA LEU A 354 -19.07 -4.35 -0.82
C LEU A 354 -18.73 -4.20 -2.31
N GLU A 355 -18.53 -2.96 -2.74
CA GLU A 355 -18.03 -2.59 -4.06
C GLU A 355 -16.83 -1.65 -3.97
N SER A 356 -16.01 -1.56 -5.03
CA SER A 356 -15.00 -0.52 -5.15
C SER A 356 -15.48 0.62 -6.03
N TRP A 357 -15.22 1.84 -5.58
CA TRP A 357 -15.40 3.04 -6.41
C TRP A 357 -14.06 3.51 -6.97
N PRO A 358 -13.99 3.87 -8.26
CA PRO A 358 -12.84 4.54 -8.84
C PRO A 358 -12.73 5.99 -8.32
N GLY A 359 -11.55 6.56 -8.50
CA GLY A 359 -11.23 7.89 -8.02
C GLY A 359 -9.82 8.33 -8.40
N PHE A 360 -9.43 9.51 -7.93
CA PHE A 360 -8.09 10.04 -8.13
C PHE A 360 -7.55 10.67 -6.83
N TYR A 361 -6.24 10.62 -6.69
CA TYR A 361 -5.47 11.42 -5.74
C TYR A 361 -5.08 12.75 -6.40
N GLN A 362 -4.99 13.79 -5.58
CA GLN A 362 -4.51 15.10 -6.00
C GLN A 362 -3.71 15.74 -4.85
N SER A 363 -2.52 16.29 -5.15
CA SER A 363 -1.85 17.24 -4.26
C SER A 363 -0.95 18.20 -5.04
N ILE A 364 -0.86 19.44 -4.57
CA ILE A 364 0.20 20.35 -5.02
C ILE A 364 1.50 20.06 -4.24
N ARG A 365 2.65 20.16 -4.92
CA ARG A 365 3.99 19.93 -4.36
C ARG A 365 4.98 20.97 -4.90
N PRO A 366 5.87 21.54 -4.08
CA PRO A 366 6.99 22.33 -4.57
C PRO A 366 8.07 21.40 -5.15
N THR A 367 8.56 21.69 -6.35
CA THR A 367 9.63 20.91 -6.99
C THR A 367 10.55 21.81 -7.83
N GLN A 368 11.66 21.28 -8.32
CA GLN A 368 12.65 22.02 -9.13
C GLN A 368 12.13 22.63 -10.45
N MET A 369 10.93 22.24 -10.91
CA MET A 369 10.28 22.85 -12.08
C MET A 369 9.27 23.96 -11.70
N GLY A 370 9.18 24.33 -10.42
CA GLY A 370 8.15 25.21 -9.87
C GLY A 370 7.12 24.44 -9.06
N LEU A 371 5.87 24.91 -9.04
CA LEU A 371 4.79 24.13 -8.44
C LEU A 371 4.39 22.98 -9.35
N SER A 372 4.07 21.84 -8.74
CA SER A 372 3.61 20.66 -9.46
C SER A 372 2.36 20.07 -8.83
N LEU A 373 1.31 19.91 -9.64
CA LEU A 373 0.13 19.13 -9.30
C LEU A 373 0.38 17.65 -9.61
N ASN A 374 0.42 16.80 -8.57
CA ASN A 374 0.54 15.35 -8.70
C ASN A 374 -0.85 14.71 -8.72
N ILE A 375 -1.17 13.95 -9.78
CA ILE A 375 -2.46 13.28 -9.95
C ILE A 375 -2.23 11.79 -10.23
N ASP A 376 -2.89 10.90 -9.47
CA ASP A 376 -2.68 9.45 -9.53
C ASP A 376 -4.00 8.70 -9.34
N LEU A 377 -4.24 7.60 -10.06
CA LEU A 377 -5.50 6.87 -9.95
C LEU A 377 -5.63 6.17 -8.59
N SER A 378 -6.80 6.25 -7.99
CA SER A 378 -7.11 5.57 -6.73
C SER A 378 -8.40 4.75 -6.84
N SER A 379 -8.57 3.81 -5.93
CA SER A 379 -9.83 3.08 -5.75
C SER A 379 -9.92 2.58 -4.32
N THR A 380 -11.11 2.67 -3.72
CA THR A 380 -11.35 2.23 -2.34
C THR A 380 -12.71 1.55 -2.22
N ALA A 381 -12.89 0.78 -1.14
CA ALA A 381 -14.12 0.04 -0.90
C ALA A 381 -15.22 0.94 -0.31
N PHE A 382 -16.44 0.72 -0.78
CA PHE A 382 -17.69 1.31 -0.33
C PHE A 382 -18.70 0.18 -0.07
N ILE A 383 -19.72 0.46 0.75
CA ILE A 383 -20.82 -0.47 1.00
C ILE A 383 -21.85 -0.31 -0.13
N GLU A 384 -22.29 -1.42 -0.75
CA GLU A 384 -23.31 -1.37 -1.81
C GLU A 384 -24.65 -0.83 -1.25
N PRO A 385 -25.35 0.08 -1.96
CA PRO A 385 -26.60 0.70 -1.51
C PRO A 385 -27.84 -0.21 -1.68
N LEU A 386 -27.75 -1.43 -1.13
CA LEU A 386 -28.75 -2.51 -1.21
C LEU A 386 -29.86 -2.35 -0.17
N LEU A 387 -30.94 -3.14 -0.29
CA LEU A 387 -31.79 -3.41 0.87
C LEU A 387 -30.98 -4.16 1.94
N VAL A 388 -31.27 -3.95 3.22
CA VAL A 388 -30.51 -4.59 4.30
C VAL A 388 -30.68 -6.11 4.27
N VAL A 389 -31.84 -6.62 3.83
CA VAL A 389 -32.06 -8.06 3.57
C VAL A 389 -31.10 -8.62 2.50
N ASP A 390 -30.93 -7.95 1.36
CA ASP A 390 -30.01 -8.39 0.30
C ASP A 390 -28.55 -8.34 0.77
N PHE A 391 -28.19 -7.30 1.52
CA PHE A 391 -26.87 -7.17 2.11
C PHE A 391 -26.58 -8.33 3.08
N VAL A 392 -27.56 -8.72 3.92
CA VAL A 392 -27.43 -9.87 4.82
C VAL A 392 -27.32 -11.19 4.04
N ALA A 393 -28.10 -11.38 2.97
CA ALA A 393 -27.98 -12.56 2.11
C ALA A 393 -26.57 -12.68 1.49
N GLN A 394 -26.03 -11.58 0.94
CA GLN A 394 -24.65 -11.54 0.42
C GLN A 394 -23.59 -11.76 1.49
N LEU A 395 -23.77 -11.18 2.69
CA LEU A 395 -22.84 -11.31 3.81
C LEU A 395 -22.79 -12.74 4.36
N LEU A 396 -23.93 -13.44 4.43
CA LEU A 396 -24.00 -14.81 4.92
C LEU A 396 -23.69 -15.86 3.85
N LYS A 397 -23.86 -15.51 2.56
CA LYS A 397 -23.81 -16.44 1.41
C LYS A 397 -24.82 -17.60 1.56
N LYS A 398 -26.00 -17.30 2.11
CA LYS A 398 -27.12 -18.20 2.43
C LYS A 398 -28.45 -17.55 2.04
N ASP A 399 -29.50 -18.34 1.85
CA ASP A 399 -30.88 -17.83 1.83
C ASP A 399 -31.28 -17.36 3.23
N ILE A 400 -31.78 -16.12 3.32
CA ILE A 400 -32.26 -15.47 4.54
C ILE A 400 -33.64 -15.95 5.00
N ARG A 401 -34.32 -16.81 4.23
CA ARG A 401 -35.53 -17.52 4.64
C ARG A 401 -35.27 -18.58 5.72
N ALA A 402 -34.02 -19.05 5.84
CA ALA A 402 -33.61 -19.96 6.92
C ALA A 402 -33.50 -19.24 8.28
N ARG A 403 -33.64 -20.00 9.38
CA ARG A 403 -33.40 -19.50 10.74
C ARG A 403 -31.92 -19.12 10.91
N LEU A 404 -31.65 -17.92 11.43
CA LEU A 404 -30.30 -17.48 11.77
C LEU A 404 -29.78 -18.17 13.03
N HIS A 405 -28.51 -18.55 13.05
CA HIS A 405 -27.80 -18.91 14.28
C HIS A 405 -27.15 -17.66 14.91
N ASP A 406 -26.78 -17.72 16.20
CA ASP A 406 -26.12 -16.59 16.87
C ASP A 406 -24.79 -16.19 16.22
N ALA A 407 -24.05 -17.12 15.61
CA ALA A 407 -22.86 -16.82 14.83
C ALA A 407 -23.18 -15.93 13.60
N ASP A 408 -24.30 -16.19 12.91
CA ASP A 408 -24.79 -15.36 11.82
C ASP A 408 -25.23 -13.98 12.34
N ARG A 409 -25.99 -13.94 13.46
CA ARG A 409 -26.43 -12.70 14.13
C ARG A 409 -25.25 -11.82 14.54
N VAL A 410 -24.19 -12.40 15.10
CA VAL A 410 -22.94 -11.69 15.45
C VAL A 410 -22.20 -11.20 14.21
N LYS A 411 -22.18 -11.96 13.09
CA LYS A 411 -21.59 -11.49 11.83
C LYS A 411 -22.35 -10.27 11.28
N ILE A 412 -23.69 -10.32 11.26
CA ILE A 412 -24.52 -9.19 10.81
C ILE A 412 -24.31 -7.97 11.72
N LYS A 413 -24.32 -8.15 13.05
CA LYS A 413 -24.05 -7.08 14.03
C LYS A 413 -22.69 -6.42 13.78
N LYS A 414 -21.62 -7.21 13.60
CA LYS A 414 -20.27 -6.69 13.30
C LYS A 414 -20.19 -5.99 11.94
N ALA A 415 -21.01 -6.36 10.96
CA ALA A 415 -21.07 -5.70 9.66
C ALA A 415 -21.82 -4.36 9.71
N LEU A 416 -23.10 -4.38 10.12
CA LEU A 416 -24.03 -3.25 10.03
C LEU A 416 -23.83 -2.17 11.11
N ARG A 417 -23.17 -2.46 12.23
CA ARG A 417 -22.94 -1.48 13.30
C ARG A 417 -22.19 -0.24 12.77
N GLY A 418 -22.82 0.93 12.93
CA GLY A 418 -22.32 2.22 12.48
C GLY A 418 -22.72 2.64 11.06
N VAL A 419 -23.35 1.75 10.28
CA VAL A 419 -23.82 2.02 8.91
C VAL A 419 -25.08 2.90 8.94
N ARG A 420 -25.22 3.79 7.95
CA ARG A 420 -26.43 4.60 7.73
C ARG A 420 -27.39 3.92 6.77
N ILE A 421 -28.68 4.02 7.06
CA ILE A 421 -29.79 3.50 6.26
C ILE A 421 -30.83 4.58 6.00
N GLU A 422 -31.65 4.40 4.97
CA GLU A 422 -32.90 5.13 4.73
C GLU A 422 -34.09 4.16 4.80
N VAL A 423 -35.25 4.63 5.27
CA VAL A 423 -36.46 3.79 5.36
C VAL A 423 -37.27 3.81 4.06
N THR A 424 -37.79 2.65 3.67
CA THR A 424 -38.57 2.48 2.44
C THR A 424 -40.09 2.55 2.66
N HIS A 425 -40.57 2.18 3.85
CA HIS A 425 -42.00 2.02 4.21
C HIS A 425 -42.85 3.30 4.30
N ARG A 426 -42.31 4.50 4.01
CA ARG A 426 -43.01 5.79 4.20
C ARG A 426 -43.24 6.57 2.90
N GLY A 427 -43.50 5.85 1.81
CA GLY A 427 -43.68 6.46 0.49
C GLY A 427 -42.48 7.32 0.10
N ASN A 428 -42.70 8.62 -0.13
CA ASN A 428 -41.64 9.57 -0.51
C ASN A 428 -40.72 9.96 0.65
N MET A 429 -41.07 9.68 1.91
CA MET A 429 -40.31 10.12 3.10
C MET A 429 -39.12 9.19 3.40
N ARG A 430 -38.02 9.33 2.66
CA ARG A 430 -36.76 8.57 2.78
C ARG A 430 -35.92 8.96 4.01
N ARG A 431 -36.54 8.90 5.20
CA ARG A 431 -35.94 9.27 6.49
C ARG A 431 -34.67 8.43 6.78
N LYS A 432 -33.55 9.11 7.03
CA LYS A 432 -32.23 8.51 7.25
C LYS A 432 -31.97 8.24 8.74
N TYR A 433 -31.21 7.19 9.05
CA TYR A 433 -30.82 6.77 10.39
C TYR A 433 -29.41 6.15 10.40
N ARG A 434 -28.80 6.00 11.59
CA ARG A 434 -27.57 5.22 11.81
C ARG A 434 -27.85 4.03 12.73
N ILE A 435 -27.42 2.84 12.31
CA ILE A 435 -27.55 1.59 13.08
C ILE A 435 -26.53 1.59 14.22
N PHE A 436 -26.98 1.37 15.46
CA PHE A 436 -26.07 1.22 16.61
C PHE A 436 -25.99 -0.22 17.13
N ASP A 437 -27.04 -1.03 16.96
CA ASP A 437 -27.08 -2.45 17.31
C ASP A 437 -28.23 -3.21 16.58
N LEU A 438 -28.42 -4.50 16.89
CA LEU A 438 -29.50 -5.39 16.47
C LEU A 438 -30.20 -5.98 17.69
N THR A 439 -31.49 -6.31 17.57
CA THR A 439 -32.22 -7.01 18.64
C THR A 439 -31.71 -8.44 18.88
N SER A 440 -31.92 -8.93 20.10
CA SER A 440 -31.74 -10.34 20.48
C SER A 440 -32.89 -11.22 19.97
N GLN A 441 -34.12 -10.75 20.15
CA GLN A 441 -35.36 -11.38 19.69
C GLN A 441 -35.62 -11.13 18.19
N PRO A 442 -36.33 -12.04 17.51
CA PRO A 442 -36.84 -11.84 16.16
C PRO A 442 -37.97 -10.80 16.13
N THR A 443 -38.24 -10.25 14.95
CA THR A 443 -39.28 -9.21 14.73
C THR A 443 -40.70 -9.70 15.08
N SER A 444 -40.96 -11.01 15.01
CA SER A 444 -42.22 -11.65 15.43
C SER A 444 -42.52 -11.53 16.92
N GLU A 445 -41.50 -11.62 17.78
CA GLU A 445 -41.64 -11.64 19.25
C GLU A 445 -41.46 -10.24 19.86
N LEU A 446 -40.80 -9.34 19.14
CA LEU A 446 -40.39 -8.02 19.60
C LEU A 446 -41.60 -7.07 19.79
N THR A 447 -41.81 -6.64 21.04
CA THR A 447 -42.79 -5.63 21.43
C THR A 447 -42.12 -4.32 21.87
N PHE A 448 -42.87 -3.21 21.81
CA PHE A 448 -42.41 -1.91 22.30
C PHE A 448 -43.60 -1.03 22.75
N PRO A 449 -43.40 -0.08 23.68
CA PRO A 449 -44.43 0.88 24.08
C PRO A 449 -44.67 1.92 22.97
N VAL A 450 -45.91 2.00 22.50
CA VAL A 450 -46.32 2.89 21.40
C VAL A 450 -46.59 4.32 21.88
N ASP A 451 -47.02 4.47 23.13
CA ASP A 451 -47.37 5.76 23.75
C ASP A 451 -46.72 5.95 25.13
N GLU A 452 -47.03 7.07 25.78
CA GLU A 452 -46.54 7.40 27.14
C GLU A 452 -47.38 6.74 28.25
N ARG A 453 -48.48 6.07 27.90
CA ARG A 453 -49.29 5.24 28.81
C ARG A 453 -48.74 3.82 28.95
N GLY A 454 -47.71 3.48 28.15
CA GLY A 454 -47.03 2.19 28.20
C GLY A 454 -47.67 1.10 27.34
N ASN A 455 -48.63 1.42 26.47
CA ASN A 455 -49.34 0.43 25.67
C ASN A 455 -48.38 -0.31 24.73
N LEU A 456 -48.16 -1.60 25.00
CA LEU A 456 -47.24 -2.46 24.25
C LEU A 456 -47.90 -2.97 22.96
N LYS A 457 -47.14 -2.97 21.87
CA LYS A 457 -47.55 -3.54 20.57
C LYS A 457 -46.38 -4.29 19.93
N SER A 458 -46.65 -5.37 19.20
CA SER A 458 -45.58 -6.05 18.43
C SER A 458 -45.17 -5.22 17.22
N VAL A 459 -43.93 -5.34 16.79
CA VAL A 459 -43.44 -4.62 15.58
C VAL A 459 -44.23 -5.04 14.35
N VAL A 460 -44.58 -6.34 14.20
CA VAL A 460 -45.41 -6.83 13.09
C VAL A 460 -46.79 -6.17 13.07
N GLN A 461 -47.47 -6.13 14.22
CA GLN A 461 -48.80 -5.52 14.33
C GLN A 461 -48.75 -4.01 14.09
N TYR A 462 -47.76 -3.32 14.67
CA TYR A 462 -47.56 -1.89 14.46
C TYR A 462 -47.33 -1.55 12.98
N PHE A 463 -46.49 -2.32 12.26
CA PHE A 463 -46.22 -2.04 10.84
C PHE A 463 -47.42 -2.32 9.92
N ARG A 464 -48.18 -3.39 10.21
CA ARG A 464 -49.42 -3.70 9.47
C ARG A 464 -50.47 -2.61 9.66
N GLU A 465 -50.76 -2.20 10.89
CA GLU A 465 -51.83 -1.23 11.16
C GLU A 465 -51.43 0.22 10.83
N THR A 466 -50.16 0.60 11.00
CA THR A 466 -49.73 2.01 10.82
C THR A 466 -49.32 2.36 9.39
N TYR A 467 -48.85 1.37 8.60
CA TYR A 467 -48.32 1.60 7.25
C TYR A 467 -48.90 0.65 6.19
N GLY A 468 -49.87 -0.20 6.54
CA GLY A 468 -50.37 -1.26 5.65
C GLY A 468 -49.35 -2.36 5.34
N PHE A 469 -48.18 -2.35 5.99
CA PHE A 469 -47.02 -3.13 5.57
C PHE A 469 -46.98 -4.49 6.31
N THR A 470 -47.24 -5.58 5.59
CA THR A 470 -47.07 -6.94 6.14
C THR A 470 -45.62 -7.40 5.99
N ILE A 471 -44.92 -7.46 7.13
CA ILE A 471 -43.54 -7.96 7.24
C ILE A 471 -43.46 -9.43 6.80
N GLN A 472 -42.53 -9.75 5.90
CA GLN A 472 -42.32 -11.10 5.37
C GLN A 472 -41.29 -11.89 6.19
N HIS A 473 -40.16 -11.27 6.54
CA HIS A 473 -39.04 -11.92 7.21
C HIS A 473 -39.10 -11.73 8.73
N THR A 474 -40.25 -12.09 9.33
CA THR A 474 -40.54 -11.87 10.76
C THR A 474 -39.57 -12.56 11.72
N HIS A 475 -38.89 -13.63 11.27
CA HIS A 475 -37.85 -14.35 12.02
C HIS A 475 -36.50 -13.63 12.06
N LEU A 476 -36.28 -12.57 11.29
CA LEU A 476 -35.07 -11.75 11.35
C LEU A 476 -35.15 -10.76 12.54
N PRO A 477 -34.03 -10.40 13.18
CA PRO A 477 -34.00 -9.36 14.20
C PRO A 477 -34.21 -7.96 13.60
N CYS A 478 -34.73 -7.03 14.40
CA CYS A 478 -34.81 -5.62 14.02
C CYS A 478 -33.45 -4.92 14.15
N LEU A 479 -33.27 -3.89 13.32
CA LEU A 479 -32.21 -2.90 13.47
C LEU A 479 -32.58 -1.94 14.61
N GLN A 480 -31.63 -1.64 15.50
CA GLN A 480 -31.80 -0.60 16.52
C GLN A 480 -31.14 0.69 16.07
N VAL A 481 -31.95 1.76 15.97
CA VAL A 481 -31.52 3.09 15.52
C VAL A 481 -32.06 4.20 16.43
N GLY A 482 -31.55 5.42 16.28
CA GLY A 482 -32.00 6.58 17.05
C GLY A 482 -31.32 6.67 18.43
N ASN A 483 -32.08 7.00 19.48
CA ASN A 483 -31.56 7.09 20.84
C ASN A 483 -31.29 5.68 21.40
N LYS A 484 -30.14 5.49 22.08
CA LYS A 484 -29.81 4.22 22.77
C LYS A 484 -30.75 3.92 23.94
N GLN A 485 -31.28 4.94 24.62
CA GLN A 485 -32.17 4.79 25.78
C GLN A 485 -33.62 4.46 25.37
N LYS A 486 -34.09 5.02 24.25
CA LYS A 486 -35.39 4.71 23.64
C LYS A 486 -35.17 4.37 22.15
N PRO A 487 -34.78 3.12 21.83
CA PRO A 487 -34.49 2.70 20.47
C PRO A 487 -35.72 2.75 19.57
N ASN A 488 -35.52 3.17 18.33
CA ASN A 488 -36.45 2.88 17.24
C ASN A 488 -36.08 1.51 16.66
N TYR A 489 -37.06 0.60 16.61
CA TYR A 489 -36.93 -0.71 15.99
C TYR A 489 -37.36 -0.65 14.52
N LEU A 490 -36.50 -1.11 13.61
CA LEU A 490 -36.80 -1.16 12.18
C LEU A 490 -36.55 -2.58 11.62
N PRO A 491 -37.57 -3.22 11.00
CA PRO A 491 -37.38 -4.46 10.25
C PRO A 491 -36.36 -4.29 9.13
N MET A 492 -35.54 -5.31 8.85
CA MET A 492 -34.47 -5.22 7.84
C MET A 492 -35.01 -4.97 6.42
N GLU A 493 -36.20 -5.49 6.10
CA GLU A 493 -36.83 -5.34 4.77
C GLU A 493 -37.35 -3.92 4.48
N VAL A 494 -37.63 -3.11 5.50
CA VAL A 494 -38.06 -1.71 5.34
C VAL A 494 -36.89 -0.71 5.30
N CYS A 495 -35.66 -1.20 5.11
CA CYS A 495 -34.42 -0.44 5.22
C CYS A 495 -33.50 -0.66 4.02
N LYS A 496 -32.96 0.43 3.48
CA LYS A 496 -31.95 0.43 2.41
C LYS A 496 -30.67 1.11 2.90
N ILE A 497 -29.51 0.62 2.50
CA ILE A 497 -28.20 1.21 2.84
C ILE A 497 -28.00 2.51 2.05
N VAL A 498 -27.60 3.58 2.74
CA VAL A 498 -27.31 4.88 2.10
C VAL A 498 -26.01 4.79 1.30
N GLU A 499 -25.99 5.35 0.10
CA GLU A 499 -24.85 5.37 -0.79
C GLU A 499 -23.68 6.23 -0.26
N GLY A 500 -22.47 6.11 -0.85
CA GLY A 500 -21.32 6.93 -0.49
C GLY A 500 -20.68 6.59 0.86
N GLN A 501 -20.97 5.42 1.42
CA GLN A 501 -20.39 4.98 2.69
C GLN A 501 -19.12 4.16 2.48
N ARG A 502 -17.96 4.80 2.73
CA ARG A 502 -16.65 4.15 2.71
C ARG A 502 -16.62 2.95 3.66
N TYR A 503 -16.09 1.82 3.19
CA TYR A 503 -15.76 0.67 4.03
C TYR A 503 -14.33 0.83 4.58
N SER A 504 -14.20 1.12 5.87
CA SER A 504 -12.91 1.37 6.54
C SER A 504 -12.30 0.14 7.24
N LYS A 505 -12.99 -1.01 7.25
CA LYS A 505 -12.52 -2.25 7.88
C LYS A 505 -11.62 -3.04 6.91
N ARG A 506 -10.84 -3.99 7.41
CA ARG A 506 -9.94 -4.84 6.61
C ARG A 506 -10.75 -5.70 5.62
N LEU A 507 -10.39 -5.67 4.35
CA LEU A 507 -10.94 -6.55 3.32
C LEU A 507 -10.38 -7.98 3.46
N ASN A 508 -11.20 -8.99 3.18
CA ASN A 508 -10.78 -10.39 3.15
C ASN A 508 -9.95 -10.70 1.88
N GLN A 509 -9.30 -11.87 1.83
CA GLN A 509 -8.38 -12.22 0.73
C GLN A 509 -9.08 -12.30 -0.65
N ASP A 510 -10.37 -12.64 -0.69
CA ASP A 510 -11.15 -12.68 -1.94
C ASP A 510 -11.49 -11.27 -2.40
N GLN A 511 -11.94 -10.39 -1.50
CA GLN A 511 -12.22 -8.96 -1.75
C GLN A 511 -10.96 -8.21 -2.21
N ILE A 512 -9.80 -8.46 -1.58
CA ILE A 512 -8.50 -7.94 -2.02
C ILE A 512 -8.17 -8.44 -3.43
N THR A 513 -8.43 -9.72 -3.72
CA THR A 513 -8.17 -10.30 -5.04
C THR A 513 -9.13 -9.77 -6.10
N ALA A 514 -10.38 -9.49 -5.76
CA ALA A 514 -11.34 -8.80 -6.62
C ALA A 514 -10.86 -7.38 -6.91
N LEU A 515 -10.59 -6.57 -5.89
CA LEU A 515 -10.12 -5.19 -6.01
C LEU A 515 -8.86 -5.10 -6.90
N LEU A 516 -7.88 -5.99 -6.69
CA LEU A 516 -6.67 -6.05 -7.50
C LEU A 516 -6.91 -6.51 -8.96
N LYS A 517 -8.00 -7.23 -9.27
CA LYS A 517 -8.35 -7.59 -10.65
C LYS A 517 -8.92 -6.41 -11.45
N GLY A 518 -9.60 -5.45 -10.82
CA GLY A 518 -10.13 -4.26 -11.51
C GLY A 518 -9.19 -3.05 -11.48
N THR A 519 -8.36 -2.92 -10.44
CA THR A 519 -7.51 -1.72 -10.23
C THR A 519 -6.09 -1.84 -10.77
N CYS A 520 -5.62 -3.04 -11.09
CA CYS A 520 -4.26 -3.27 -11.55
C CYS A 520 -4.12 -3.01 -13.06
N GLN A 521 -3.69 -1.79 -13.41
CA GLN A 521 -3.47 -1.33 -14.79
C GLN A 521 -1.99 -1.32 -15.16
N VAL A 522 -1.69 -1.71 -16.40
CA VAL A 522 -0.35 -1.55 -17.01
C VAL A 522 0.01 -0.07 -17.19
N PRO A 523 1.29 0.28 -17.37
CA PRO A 523 1.73 1.68 -17.34
C PRO A 523 1.09 2.56 -18.41
N TYR A 524 0.93 2.05 -19.64
CA TYR A 524 0.22 2.74 -20.73
C TYR A 524 -1.23 3.09 -20.35
N ASP A 525 -2.01 2.10 -19.92
CA ASP A 525 -3.39 2.30 -19.46
C ASP A 525 -3.45 3.33 -18.30
N ARG A 526 -2.52 3.27 -17.36
CA ARG A 526 -2.50 4.19 -16.22
C ARG A 526 -2.16 5.61 -16.64
N GLU A 527 -1.16 5.79 -17.52
CA GLU A 527 -0.80 7.11 -18.07
C GLU A 527 -2.00 7.72 -18.81
N TYR A 528 -2.64 6.94 -19.70
CA TYR A 528 -3.82 7.37 -20.45
C TYR A 528 -4.96 7.79 -19.52
N ASN A 529 -5.33 6.97 -18.53
CA ASN A 529 -6.42 7.30 -17.60
C ASN A 529 -6.09 8.51 -16.70
N ILE A 530 -4.82 8.73 -16.32
CA ILE A 530 -4.40 9.95 -15.61
C ILE A 530 -4.56 11.18 -16.51
N LEU A 531 -4.18 11.08 -17.80
CA LEU A 531 -4.39 12.16 -18.78
C LEU A 531 -5.89 12.48 -18.95
N GLN A 532 -6.78 11.48 -19.03
CA GLN A 532 -8.22 11.74 -19.13
C GLN A 532 -8.77 12.54 -17.92
N ILE A 533 -8.35 12.23 -16.69
CA ILE A 533 -8.75 12.99 -15.49
C ILE A 533 -8.31 14.47 -15.56
N CYS A 534 -7.17 14.74 -16.21
CA CYS A 534 -6.59 16.07 -16.31
C CYS A 534 -7.15 16.90 -17.48
N HIS A 535 -7.69 16.27 -18.53
CA HIS A 535 -7.73 16.85 -19.87
C HIS A 535 -9.08 16.65 -20.58
N LEU A 536 -9.57 17.68 -21.26
CA LEU A 536 -10.82 17.66 -22.04
C LEU A 536 -10.62 17.01 -23.43
N TYR A 537 -10.54 15.68 -23.52
CA TYR A 537 -10.48 14.99 -24.81
C TYR A 537 -11.86 14.73 -25.43
N THR A 538 -12.36 15.72 -26.19
CA THR A 538 -13.62 15.66 -26.92
C THR A 538 -13.45 15.01 -28.31
N THR A 539 -13.28 13.68 -28.35
CA THR A 539 -13.38 12.88 -29.60
C THR A 539 -13.97 11.49 -29.33
N PRO A 540 -15.25 11.23 -29.64
CA PRO A 540 -15.90 9.93 -29.41
C PRO A 540 -15.57 8.91 -30.53
N SER A 541 -14.28 8.69 -30.82
CA SER A 541 -13.86 7.90 -31.99
C SER A 541 -12.61 7.04 -31.78
N TYR A 542 -12.43 6.44 -30.59
CA TYR A 542 -11.82 5.10 -30.46
C TYR A 542 -12.14 4.41 -29.11
N ILE A 543 -13.41 4.40 -28.67
CA ILE A 543 -13.82 3.84 -27.37
C ILE A 543 -13.96 2.31 -27.42
N TYR A 544 -12.84 1.63 -27.70
CA TYR A 544 -12.69 0.18 -27.59
C TYR A 544 -11.29 -0.17 -27.06
N PHE A 545 -11.05 0.00 -25.74
CA PHE A 545 -10.25 -0.95 -24.92
C PHE A 545 -10.25 -0.66 -23.40
N CYS A 546 -10.56 0.56 -22.94
CA CYS A 546 -10.58 0.90 -21.50
C CYS A 546 -11.79 0.27 -20.77
N LYS A 547 -11.62 -0.90 -20.15
CA LYS A 547 -12.73 -1.67 -19.54
C LYS A 547 -13.32 -1.14 -18.23
N ASN A 548 -12.65 -0.19 -17.54
CA ASN A 548 -12.98 0.18 -16.16
C ASN A 548 -13.18 1.70 -15.89
N TYR A 549 -12.81 2.59 -16.81
CA TYR A 549 -13.05 4.04 -16.71
C TYR A 549 -13.89 4.47 -17.90
N GLN A 550 -14.94 5.25 -17.65
CA GLN A 550 -15.93 5.68 -18.65
C GLN A 550 -15.75 7.17 -18.91
N THR A 551 -15.96 7.62 -20.16
CA THR A 551 -15.85 9.02 -20.56
C THR A 551 -16.90 9.88 -19.85
N VAL A 552 -16.47 10.68 -18.88
CA VAL A 552 -17.32 11.46 -17.98
C VAL A 552 -16.72 12.85 -17.79
N GLN A 553 -17.56 13.87 -17.62
CA GLN A 553 -17.18 15.29 -17.56
C GLN A 553 -16.02 15.54 -16.60
N HIS A 554 -14.84 15.81 -17.18
CA HIS A 554 -13.56 15.85 -16.48
C HIS A 554 -13.41 17.07 -15.54
N ASN A 555 -12.37 17.07 -14.70
CA ASN A 555 -12.06 18.21 -13.82
C ASN A 555 -11.80 19.50 -14.61
N ALA A 556 -11.16 19.36 -15.79
CA ALA A 556 -10.92 20.43 -16.76
C ALA A 556 -10.45 21.74 -16.09
N TYR A 557 -9.27 21.72 -15.47
CA TYR A 557 -8.77 22.83 -14.65
C TYR A 557 -8.69 24.18 -15.41
N GLU A 558 -8.47 24.15 -16.73
CA GLU A 558 -8.57 25.32 -17.63
C GLU A 558 -9.97 25.98 -17.64
N SER A 559 -10.99 25.28 -17.15
CA SER A 559 -12.38 25.74 -17.03
C SER A 559 -12.81 26.07 -15.59
N ASP A 560 -12.10 25.58 -14.57
CA ASP A 560 -12.47 25.71 -13.16
C ASP A 560 -12.52 27.18 -12.71
N GLN A 561 -13.69 27.60 -12.24
CA GLN A 561 -13.94 28.95 -11.74
C GLN A 561 -13.05 29.33 -10.55
N TYR A 562 -12.67 28.39 -9.69
CA TYR A 562 -11.82 28.66 -8.54
C TYR A 562 -10.35 28.80 -8.95
N ALA A 563 -9.84 27.91 -9.81
CA ALA A 563 -8.51 28.05 -10.38
C ALA A 563 -8.36 29.38 -11.16
N LYS A 564 -9.38 29.76 -11.95
CA LYS A 564 -9.43 31.05 -12.67
C LYS A 564 -9.48 32.26 -11.75
N GLU A 565 -10.32 32.25 -10.71
CA GLU A 565 -10.38 33.36 -9.75
C GLU A 565 -9.02 33.56 -9.09
N PHE A 566 -8.34 32.48 -8.71
CA PHE A 566 -7.00 32.52 -8.11
C PHE A 566 -5.85 32.65 -9.12
N GLY A 567 -6.12 32.68 -10.43
CA GLY A 567 -5.08 32.82 -11.47
C GLY A 567 -4.14 31.62 -11.63
N ILE A 568 -4.49 30.45 -11.07
CA ILE A 568 -3.68 29.23 -11.18
C ILE A 568 -3.91 28.61 -12.56
N LYS A 569 -2.84 28.47 -13.36
CA LYS A 569 -2.86 27.70 -14.62
C LYS A 569 -2.15 26.37 -14.41
N ILE A 570 -2.67 25.30 -15.01
CA ILE A 570 -2.12 23.94 -14.90
C ILE A 570 -1.79 23.42 -16.30
N SER A 571 -0.55 22.98 -16.49
CA SER A 571 -0.10 22.28 -17.71
C SER A 571 -0.96 21.06 -17.94
N ASN A 572 -1.48 20.94 -19.16
CA ASN A 572 -2.27 19.79 -19.59
C ASN A 572 -1.42 18.59 -20.06
N LYS A 573 -0.08 18.71 -19.97
CA LYS A 573 0.93 17.68 -20.26
C LYS A 573 1.65 17.19 -18.99
N LEU A 574 1.95 15.89 -18.97
CA LEU A 574 2.83 15.22 -18.02
C LEU A 574 4.25 15.83 -18.05
N ALA A 575 4.89 15.95 -16.90
CA ALA A 575 6.28 16.41 -16.80
C ALA A 575 7.22 15.43 -17.52
N SER A 576 7.97 15.93 -18.50
CA SER A 576 9.05 15.19 -19.17
C SER A 576 10.36 15.41 -18.41
N VAL A 577 10.86 14.34 -17.78
CA VAL A 577 11.94 14.36 -16.81
C VAL A 577 13.14 13.59 -17.33
N GLU A 578 14.33 14.18 -17.14
CA GLU A 578 15.60 13.50 -17.40
C GLU A 578 15.88 12.51 -16.28
N ALA A 579 16.19 11.27 -16.68
CA ALA A 579 16.46 10.15 -15.81
C ALA A 579 17.76 9.44 -16.25
N ARG A 580 18.27 8.57 -15.39
CA ARG A 580 19.39 7.68 -15.70
C ARG A 580 19.03 6.25 -15.31
N ILE A 581 19.38 5.27 -16.13
CA ILE A 581 19.29 3.86 -15.76
C ILE A 581 20.64 3.46 -15.17
N LEU A 582 20.72 3.35 -13.85
CA LEU A 582 21.89 2.87 -13.13
C LEU A 582 22.21 1.42 -13.55
N PRO A 583 23.49 1.04 -13.65
CA PRO A 583 23.87 -0.33 -13.94
C PRO A 583 23.39 -1.28 -12.83
N ALA A 584 23.10 -2.53 -13.19
CA ALA A 584 22.95 -3.59 -12.19
C ALA A 584 24.34 -4.00 -11.69
N PRO A 585 24.54 -4.23 -10.37
CA PRO A 585 25.82 -4.71 -9.85
C PRO A 585 26.11 -6.12 -10.32
N ARG A 586 27.40 -6.47 -10.43
CA ARG A 586 27.84 -7.86 -10.61
C ARG A 586 27.75 -8.58 -9.26
N LEU A 587 27.14 -9.75 -9.25
CA LEU A 587 26.89 -10.55 -8.05
C LEU A 587 27.83 -11.75 -8.00
N LYS A 588 28.54 -11.94 -6.88
CA LYS A 588 29.43 -13.09 -6.64
C LYS A 588 28.63 -14.27 -6.08
N TYR A 589 29.05 -15.47 -6.50
CA TYR A 589 28.61 -16.78 -6.02
C TYR A 589 29.85 -17.64 -5.70
N HIS A 590 29.66 -18.86 -5.17
CA HIS A 590 30.78 -19.71 -4.74
C HIS A 590 31.53 -20.34 -5.93
N ASP A 591 32.86 -20.42 -5.84
CA ASP A 591 33.73 -20.79 -6.97
C ASP A 591 33.70 -22.26 -7.40
N THR A 592 33.00 -23.11 -6.63
CA THR A 592 32.64 -24.50 -7.01
C THR A 592 31.24 -24.61 -7.64
N GLY A 593 30.60 -23.48 -7.96
CA GLY A 593 29.52 -23.39 -8.94
C GLY A 593 30.07 -23.41 -10.37
N ARG A 594 29.23 -23.80 -11.34
CA ARG A 594 29.56 -23.68 -12.77
C ARG A 594 29.52 -22.23 -13.24
N GLU A 595 28.59 -21.45 -12.68
CA GLU A 595 28.56 -19.99 -12.77
C GLU A 595 29.02 -19.43 -11.42
N LYS A 596 30.16 -18.72 -11.41
CA LYS A 596 30.82 -18.18 -10.20
C LYS A 596 30.38 -16.76 -9.86
N ASP A 597 29.79 -16.07 -10.83
CA ASP A 597 29.18 -14.76 -10.70
C ASP A 597 27.92 -14.68 -11.57
N CYS A 598 27.22 -13.55 -11.54
CA CYS A 598 26.29 -13.17 -12.60
C CYS A 598 26.11 -11.64 -12.68
N LEU A 599 25.74 -11.17 -13.88
CA LEU A 599 25.19 -9.84 -14.08
C LEU A 599 23.65 -9.96 -14.24
N PRO A 600 22.84 -9.44 -13.30
CA PRO A 600 21.39 -9.45 -13.40
C PRO A 600 20.88 -8.76 -14.67
N ARG A 601 19.84 -9.32 -15.30
CA ARG A 601 19.20 -8.73 -16.49
C ARG A 601 17.79 -8.26 -16.13
N VAL A 602 17.50 -6.98 -16.33
CA VAL A 602 16.21 -6.35 -15.98
C VAL A 602 15.81 -6.71 -14.54
N GLY A 603 16.71 -6.45 -13.60
CA GLY A 603 16.52 -6.68 -12.16
C GLY A 603 16.33 -8.14 -11.74
N GLN A 604 16.70 -9.12 -12.58
CA GLN A 604 16.37 -10.55 -12.40
C GLN A 604 17.55 -11.47 -12.72
N TRP A 605 17.68 -12.54 -11.94
CA TRP A 605 18.60 -13.66 -12.19
C TRP A 605 17.99 -14.95 -11.61
N ASN A 606 18.78 -16.03 -11.50
CA ASN A 606 18.35 -17.30 -10.91
C ASN A 606 19.55 -18.12 -10.38
N MET A 607 19.26 -19.12 -9.55
CA MET A 607 20.24 -20.02 -8.93
C MET A 607 20.73 -21.18 -9.82
N MET A 608 20.30 -21.28 -11.08
CA MET A 608 20.82 -22.35 -11.95
C MET A 608 22.33 -22.22 -12.12
N ASN A 609 23.03 -23.34 -12.15
CA ASN A 609 24.50 -23.46 -12.22
C ASN A 609 25.30 -22.83 -11.06
N LYS A 610 24.66 -22.22 -10.06
CA LYS A 610 25.31 -21.45 -8.98
C LYS A 610 25.23 -22.17 -7.64
N LYS A 611 26.19 -21.86 -6.75
CA LYS A 611 26.15 -22.22 -5.33
C LYS A 611 26.26 -20.95 -4.48
N MET A 612 25.51 -20.88 -3.39
CA MET A 612 25.49 -19.80 -2.41
C MET A 612 26.92 -19.49 -1.92
N VAL A 613 27.27 -18.21 -1.77
CA VAL A 613 28.64 -17.77 -1.39
C VAL A 613 29.11 -18.43 -0.10
N ASN A 614 28.24 -18.51 0.90
CA ASN A 614 28.45 -19.34 2.08
C ASN A 614 27.20 -20.20 2.32
N GLY A 615 27.39 -21.52 2.35
CA GLY A 615 26.37 -22.45 2.81
C GLY A 615 26.29 -22.49 4.33
N GLY A 616 25.11 -22.22 4.88
CA GLY A 616 24.80 -22.49 6.28
C GLY A 616 24.76 -23.99 6.58
N LYS A 617 24.93 -24.35 7.85
CA LYS A 617 24.98 -25.75 8.31
C LYS A 617 23.65 -26.14 8.95
N VAL A 618 23.09 -27.28 8.52
CA VAL A 618 21.85 -27.87 9.05
C VAL A 618 22.01 -29.38 9.09
N ASN A 619 22.66 -29.86 10.16
CA ASN A 619 23.02 -31.26 10.35
C ASN A 619 21.96 -32.01 11.17
N CYS A 620 21.19 -31.32 12.01
CA CYS A 620 20.15 -31.88 12.87
C CYS A 620 18.82 -31.13 12.65
N TRP A 621 17.90 -31.72 11.88
CA TRP A 621 16.58 -31.14 11.59
C TRP A 621 15.47 -32.20 11.61
N THR A 622 14.22 -31.75 11.77
CA THR A 622 13.02 -32.60 11.68
C THR A 622 11.84 -31.86 11.04
N CYS A 623 10.72 -32.54 10.82
CA CYS A 623 9.51 -31.98 10.22
C CYS A 623 8.25 -32.32 11.02
N ILE A 624 7.34 -31.35 11.15
CA ILE A 624 5.98 -31.55 11.68
C ILE A 624 4.93 -31.09 10.68
N ASN A 625 3.87 -31.89 10.51
CA ASN A 625 2.80 -31.67 9.54
C ASN A 625 1.47 -31.38 10.25
N PHE A 626 0.99 -30.14 10.12
CA PHE A 626 -0.33 -29.71 10.60
C PHE A 626 -1.43 -29.74 9.52
N SER A 627 -1.12 -30.26 8.32
CA SER A 627 -2.08 -30.41 7.23
C SER A 627 -2.57 -31.87 7.17
N PRO A 628 -3.78 -32.20 7.69
CA PRO A 628 -4.27 -33.58 7.73
C PRO A 628 -4.46 -34.20 6.34
N ASN A 629 -4.57 -33.37 5.29
CA ASN A 629 -4.69 -33.82 3.91
C ASN A 629 -3.35 -34.25 3.28
N VAL A 630 -2.21 -34.08 3.96
CA VAL A 630 -0.87 -34.46 3.46
C VAL A 630 -0.44 -35.77 4.12
N PRO A 631 -0.31 -36.88 3.37
CA PRO A 631 0.23 -38.13 3.90
C PRO A 631 1.72 -38.02 4.25
N GLU A 632 2.16 -38.81 5.23
CA GLU A 632 3.54 -38.75 5.76
C GLU A 632 4.60 -39.11 4.71
N HIS A 633 4.30 -40.00 3.76
CA HIS A 633 5.21 -40.28 2.64
C HIS A 633 5.39 -39.08 1.70
N ILE A 634 4.34 -38.28 1.48
CA ILE A 634 4.43 -37.02 0.69
C ILE A 634 5.21 -35.96 1.47
N ALA A 635 5.01 -35.86 2.78
CA ALA A 635 5.79 -34.98 3.65
C ALA A 635 7.28 -35.35 3.64
N GLY A 636 7.61 -36.65 3.74
CA GLY A 636 8.98 -37.17 3.65
C GLY A 636 9.62 -36.89 2.30
N GLN A 637 8.93 -37.19 1.20
CA GLN A 637 9.41 -36.90 -0.16
C GLN A 637 9.66 -35.40 -0.37
N PHE A 638 8.74 -34.54 0.09
CA PHE A 638 8.91 -33.08 0.02
C PHE A 638 10.16 -32.61 0.80
N CYS A 639 10.34 -33.10 2.03
CA CYS A 639 11.48 -32.69 2.86
C CYS A 639 12.81 -33.17 2.26
N TYR A 640 12.88 -34.40 1.74
CA TYR A 640 14.06 -34.91 1.04
C TYR A 640 14.39 -34.07 -0.21
N GLN A 641 13.40 -33.74 -1.04
CA GLN A 641 13.61 -32.89 -2.22
C GLN A 641 14.05 -31.46 -1.86
N LEU A 642 13.60 -30.93 -0.72
CA LEU A 642 14.06 -29.66 -0.18
C LEU A 642 15.49 -29.74 0.37
N ALA A 643 15.83 -30.80 1.12
CA ALA A 643 17.18 -31.06 1.63
C ALA A 643 18.20 -31.19 0.49
N LEU A 644 17.86 -31.96 -0.56
CA LEU A 644 18.66 -32.11 -1.77
C LEU A 644 18.83 -30.78 -2.52
N MET A 645 17.80 -29.91 -2.54
CA MET A 645 17.91 -28.56 -3.11
C MET A 645 18.86 -27.68 -2.29
N CYS A 646 18.84 -27.77 -0.95
CA CYS A 646 19.79 -27.08 -0.07
C CYS A 646 21.24 -27.53 -0.35
N GLN A 647 21.51 -28.84 -0.36
CA GLN A 647 22.83 -29.39 -0.72
C GLN A 647 23.29 -28.93 -2.11
N THR A 648 22.42 -29.06 -3.13
CA THR A 648 22.72 -28.65 -4.52
C THR A 648 23.02 -27.15 -4.61
N SER A 649 22.36 -26.34 -3.79
CA SER A 649 22.59 -24.90 -3.69
C SER A 649 23.89 -24.53 -2.94
N GLY A 650 24.59 -25.49 -2.34
CA GLY A 650 25.87 -25.30 -1.64
C GLY A 650 25.80 -25.32 -0.11
N MET A 651 24.68 -25.72 0.50
CA MET A 651 24.57 -25.87 1.96
C MET A 651 25.14 -27.20 2.47
N GLU A 652 25.70 -27.19 3.68
CA GLU A 652 25.96 -28.41 4.45
C GLU A 652 24.65 -28.81 5.13
N PHE A 653 23.91 -29.75 4.51
CA PHE A 653 22.54 -30.08 4.91
C PHE A 653 22.35 -31.60 4.93
N SER A 654 21.91 -32.17 6.06
CA SER A 654 21.61 -33.61 6.18
C SER A 654 20.42 -34.00 5.29
N LEU A 655 20.55 -34.99 4.41
CA LEU A 655 19.42 -35.45 3.57
C LEU A 655 18.27 -36.09 4.37
N ASN A 656 18.61 -36.73 5.48
CA ASN A 656 17.66 -37.40 6.37
C ASN A 656 17.41 -36.54 7.63
N PRO A 657 16.16 -36.46 8.11
CA PRO A 657 15.87 -35.88 9.42
C PRO A 657 16.33 -36.81 10.56
N ILE A 658 16.43 -36.28 11.78
CA ILE A 658 16.76 -37.08 12.99
C ILE A 658 15.72 -38.17 13.32
N PHE A 659 14.49 -38.03 12.84
CA PHE A 659 13.44 -39.05 12.85
C PHE A 659 12.37 -38.69 11.78
N PRO A 660 11.49 -39.62 11.34
CA PRO A 660 10.53 -39.37 10.27
C PRO A 660 9.56 -38.20 10.56
N PRO A 661 9.06 -37.48 9.53
CA PRO A 661 8.08 -36.41 9.70
C PRO A 661 6.81 -36.88 10.41
N SER A 662 6.36 -36.16 11.44
CA SER A 662 5.17 -36.52 12.21
C SER A 662 3.95 -35.67 11.87
N SER A 663 2.77 -36.30 11.87
CA SER A 663 1.49 -35.61 11.68
C SER A 663 0.86 -35.17 13.02
N ALA A 664 0.28 -33.97 13.03
CA ALA A 664 -0.35 -33.38 14.22
C ALA A 664 -1.61 -32.58 13.85
N ARG A 665 -2.54 -32.41 14.80
CA ARG A 665 -3.76 -31.61 14.59
C ARG A 665 -3.50 -30.13 14.91
N PRO A 666 -3.96 -29.16 14.10
CA PRO A 666 -3.79 -27.73 14.36
C PRO A 666 -4.21 -27.27 15.76
N ASN A 667 -5.29 -27.83 16.32
CA ASN A 667 -5.79 -27.50 17.66
C ASN A 667 -4.96 -28.08 18.82
N GLN A 668 -3.91 -28.85 18.52
CA GLN A 668 -2.96 -29.40 19.50
C GLN A 668 -1.54 -28.88 19.26
N MET A 669 -1.37 -27.84 18.43
CA MET A 669 -0.08 -27.37 17.92
C MET A 669 0.97 -27.17 19.00
N GLU A 670 0.66 -26.46 20.08
CA GLU A 670 1.62 -26.18 21.16
C GLU A 670 2.09 -27.47 21.85
N ARG A 671 1.18 -28.39 22.18
CA ARG A 671 1.51 -29.69 22.79
C ARG A 671 2.33 -30.56 21.85
N SER A 672 1.95 -30.63 20.57
CA SER A 672 2.67 -31.41 19.56
C SER A 672 4.06 -30.85 19.24
N LEU A 673 4.18 -29.51 19.17
CA LEU A 673 5.44 -28.81 18.93
C LEU A 673 6.42 -28.98 20.09
N ASN A 674 5.94 -28.83 21.34
CA ASN A 674 6.73 -29.12 22.54
C ASN A 674 7.17 -30.59 22.60
N ALA A 675 6.25 -31.54 22.41
CA ALA A 675 6.58 -32.97 22.43
C ALA A 675 7.61 -33.36 21.35
N LEU A 676 7.47 -32.82 20.13
CA LEU A 676 8.44 -32.99 19.04
C LEU A 676 9.83 -32.47 19.44
N TYR A 677 9.88 -31.28 20.05
CA TYR A 677 11.13 -30.67 20.48
C TYR A 677 11.81 -31.43 21.63
N PHE A 678 11.05 -31.87 22.64
CA PHE A 678 11.60 -32.71 23.70
C PHE A 678 12.13 -34.05 23.16
N ASN A 679 11.40 -34.71 22.24
CA ASN A 679 11.88 -35.93 21.61
C ASN A 679 13.17 -35.70 20.80
N ALA A 680 13.26 -34.60 20.04
CA ALA A 680 14.49 -34.21 19.35
C ALA A 680 15.65 -33.96 20.31
N MET A 681 15.43 -33.18 21.37
CA MET A 681 16.48 -32.84 22.33
C MET A 681 16.90 -34.01 23.20
N ASN A 682 16.05 -35.02 23.43
CA ASN A 682 16.46 -36.26 24.10
C ASN A 682 17.46 -37.08 23.27
N ILE A 683 17.37 -37.04 21.93
CA ILE A 683 18.34 -37.67 21.01
C ILE A 683 19.63 -36.84 20.91
N LEU A 684 19.52 -35.50 20.96
CA LEU A 684 20.61 -34.58 20.65
C LEU A 684 21.45 -34.16 21.87
N ARG A 685 20.86 -34.04 23.07
CA ARG A 685 21.57 -33.67 24.32
C ARG A 685 22.73 -34.62 24.67
N PRO A 686 22.60 -35.96 24.58
CA PRO A 686 23.72 -36.88 24.81
C PRO A 686 24.90 -36.64 23.85
N GLN A 687 24.63 -36.12 22.65
CA GLN A 687 25.64 -35.79 21.63
C GLN A 687 26.16 -34.35 21.75
N LYS A 688 25.74 -33.58 22.77
CA LYS A 688 25.97 -32.14 22.91
C LYS A 688 25.50 -31.29 21.71
N LYS A 689 24.48 -31.74 20.99
CA LYS A 689 23.90 -31.07 19.80
C LYS A 689 22.59 -30.34 20.13
N GLN A 690 22.16 -29.47 19.21
CA GLN A 690 20.86 -28.79 19.23
C GLN A 690 20.10 -29.05 17.93
N LEU A 691 18.83 -28.62 17.86
CA LEU A 691 18.00 -28.74 16.67
C LEU A 691 18.18 -27.49 15.78
N ASP A 692 18.91 -27.64 14.67
CA ASP A 692 19.28 -26.54 13.76
C ASP A 692 18.08 -25.98 13.00
N LEU A 693 17.12 -26.83 12.63
CA LEU A 693 15.95 -26.45 11.81
C LEU A 693 14.72 -27.32 12.10
N LEU A 694 13.57 -26.66 12.17
CA LEU A 694 12.24 -27.29 12.09
C LEU A 694 11.54 -26.92 10.77
N ILE A 695 11.29 -27.93 9.93
CA ILE A 695 10.40 -27.79 8.78
C ILE A 695 8.96 -27.95 9.27
N VAL A 696 8.05 -27.10 8.78
CA VAL A 696 6.63 -27.13 9.20
C VAL A 696 5.74 -27.13 7.97
N ILE A 697 4.86 -28.12 7.85
CA ILE A 697 3.80 -28.13 6.82
C ILE A 697 2.52 -27.57 7.44
N LEU A 698 1.99 -26.50 6.85
CA LEU A 698 0.78 -25.81 7.29
C LEU A 698 -0.33 -25.89 6.24
N PRO A 699 -1.61 -25.96 6.65
CA PRO A 699 -2.74 -25.81 5.74
C PRO A 699 -2.74 -24.44 5.05
N ASP A 700 -3.28 -24.38 3.83
CA ASP A 700 -3.30 -23.16 3.01
C ASP A 700 -4.12 -22.01 3.62
N ASN A 701 -5.14 -22.33 4.42
CA ASN A 701 -5.74 -21.43 5.38
C ASN A 701 -5.32 -21.88 6.79
N ASN A 702 -4.57 -21.04 7.51
CA ASN A 702 -3.94 -21.39 8.78
C ASN A 702 -4.31 -20.46 9.95
N GLY A 703 -5.07 -19.38 9.75
CA GLY A 703 -5.54 -18.51 10.85
C GLY A 703 -4.38 -17.99 11.72
N SER A 704 -4.46 -18.19 13.04
CA SER A 704 -3.39 -17.81 13.98
C SER A 704 -2.20 -18.78 14.01
N LEU A 705 -2.36 -20.01 13.51
CA LEU A 705 -1.42 -21.14 13.64
C LEU A 705 0.02 -20.80 13.21
N TYR A 706 0.17 -20.00 12.15
CA TYR A 706 1.48 -19.51 11.71
C TYR A 706 2.15 -18.59 12.73
N GLY A 707 1.36 -17.69 13.35
CA GLY A 707 1.83 -16.74 14.35
C GLY A 707 2.14 -17.39 15.68
N ASP A 708 1.23 -18.23 16.19
CA ASP A 708 1.41 -18.96 17.44
C ASP A 708 2.65 -19.85 17.40
N LEU A 709 2.82 -20.62 16.31
CA LEU A 709 4.02 -21.43 16.10
C LEU A 709 5.28 -20.56 15.99
N LYS A 710 5.18 -19.36 15.40
CA LYS A 710 6.32 -18.44 15.29
C LYS A 710 6.74 -17.85 16.63
N ARG A 711 5.80 -17.51 17.50
CA ARG A 711 6.06 -17.14 18.90
C ARG A 711 6.78 -18.28 19.62
N ILE A 712 6.15 -19.46 19.71
CA ILE A 712 6.69 -20.60 20.47
C ILE A 712 8.09 -20.99 19.97
N CYS A 713 8.30 -21.10 18.66
CA CYS A 713 9.63 -21.39 18.10
C CYS A 713 10.68 -20.34 18.49
N GLU A 714 10.38 -19.04 18.41
CA GLU A 714 11.40 -17.99 18.39
C GLU A 714 11.60 -17.29 19.77
N THR A 715 10.60 -17.35 20.67
CA THR A 715 10.66 -16.76 22.02
C THR A 715 10.71 -17.80 23.15
N GLU A 716 10.13 -18.99 22.96
CA GLU A 716 10.03 -20.03 24.00
C GLU A 716 11.07 -21.14 23.82
N LEU A 717 11.14 -21.76 22.63
CA LEU A 717 12.00 -22.91 22.35
C LEU A 717 13.41 -22.55 21.85
N GLY A 718 13.55 -21.47 21.08
CA GLY A 718 14.81 -21.08 20.43
C GLY A 718 15.13 -21.92 19.18
N VAL A 719 14.11 -22.31 18.42
CA VAL A 719 14.24 -23.18 17.24
C VAL A 719 13.95 -22.38 15.97
N ILE A 720 14.91 -22.40 15.04
CA ILE A 720 14.72 -21.84 13.70
C ILE A 720 13.70 -22.68 12.92
N SER A 721 12.62 -22.05 12.43
CA SER A 721 11.56 -22.77 11.71
C SER A 721 11.23 -22.19 10.32
N GLN A 722 10.95 -23.10 9.37
CA GLN A 722 10.60 -22.79 8.00
C GLN A 722 9.28 -23.45 7.58
N CYS A 723 8.22 -22.65 7.57
CA CYS A 723 6.86 -23.07 7.23
C CYS A 723 6.67 -23.17 5.71
N CYS A 724 5.95 -24.20 5.26
CA CYS A 724 5.57 -24.47 3.87
C CYS A 724 4.07 -24.78 3.80
N LEU A 725 3.37 -24.30 2.76
CA LEU A 725 1.93 -24.51 2.61
C LEU A 725 1.62 -25.78 1.80
N THR A 726 0.52 -26.46 2.13
CA THR A 726 0.02 -27.69 1.48
C THR A 726 0.09 -27.66 -0.06
N LYS A 727 -0.38 -26.60 -0.73
CA LYS A 727 -0.30 -26.46 -2.20
C LYS A 727 1.12 -26.53 -2.78
N HIS A 728 2.14 -26.16 -2.01
CA HIS A 728 3.54 -26.22 -2.44
C HIS A 728 4.18 -27.57 -2.13
N VAL A 729 3.74 -28.25 -1.06
CA VAL A 729 4.12 -29.62 -0.74
C VAL A 729 3.64 -30.58 -1.83
N PHE A 730 2.40 -30.46 -2.31
CA PHE A 730 1.93 -31.28 -3.43
C PHE A 730 2.57 -30.92 -4.78
N LYS A 731 2.87 -29.64 -5.03
CA LYS A 731 3.41 -29.21 -6.33
C LYS A 731 4.92 -29.44 -6.51
N MET A 732 5.69 -29.51 -5.42
CA MET A 732 7.15 -29.75 -5.36
C MET A 732 8.02 -28.99 -6.40
N SER A 733 7.55 -27.85 -6.92
CA SER A 733 8.20 -27.20 -8.07
C SER A 733 9.60 -26.71 -7.73
N LYS A 734 10.61 -27.07 -8.53
CA LYS A 734 12.03 -26.74 -8.30
C LYS A 734 12.29 -25.26 -7.98
N HIS A 735 11.58 -24.34 -8.62
CA HIS A 735 11.69 -22.90 -8.33
C HIS A 735 11.22 -22.53 -6.91
N TYR A 736 10.15 -23.16 -6.39
CA TYR A 736 9.72 -22.97 -5.01
C TYR A 736 10.78 -23.51 -4.04
N LEU A 737 11.29 -24.74 -4.28
CA LEU A 737 12.33 -25.33 -3.44
C LEU A 737 13.59 -24.47 -3.39
N ALA A 738 14.03 -23.92 -4.52
CA ALA A 738 15.17 -22.97 -4.58
C ALA A 738 14.89 -21.67 -3.82
N ASN A 739 13.68 -21.09 -3.92
CA ASN A 739 13.31 -19.91 -3.13
C ASN A 739 13.24 -20.21 -1.62
N VAL A 740 12.92 -21.45 -1.23
CA VAL A 740 12.94 -21.88 0.18
C VAL A 740 14.36 -22.16 0.66
N SER A 741 15.25 -22.75 -0.16
CA SER A 741 16.66 -22.94 0.24
C SER A 741 17.36 -21.60 0.48
N LEU A 742 17.11 -20.56 -0.33
CA LEU A 742 17.57 -19.19 -0.08
C LEU A 742 17.17 -18.66 1.31
N LYS A 743 15.94 -18.98 1.75
CA LYS A 743 15.42 -18.58 3.09
C LYS A 743 15.96 -19.43 4.22
N ILE A 744 16.25 -20.70 3.99
CA ILE A 744 16.86 -21.59 4.99
C ILE A 744 18.33 -21.21 5.20
N ASN A 745 19.05 -20.89 4.12
CA ASN A 745 20.47 -20.57 4.18
C ASN A 745 20.78 -19.40 5.15
N VAL A 746 20.13 -18.25 4.97
CA VAL A 746 20.33 -17.07 5.85
C VAL A 746 19.77 -17.23 7.27
N LYS A 747 18.92 -18.22 7.50
CA LYS A 747 18.48 -18.61 8.85
C LYS A 747 19.47 -19.55 9.54
N ALA A 748 20.27 -20.27 8.77
CA ALA A 748 21.37 -21.12 9.23
C ALA A 748 22.74 -20.38 9.15
N GLY A 749 22.74 -19.04 9.21
CA GLY A 749 23.94 -18.19 9.17
C GLY A 749 24.68 -18.13 7.81
N GLY A 750 24.18 -18.80 6.77
CA GLY A 750 24.76 -18.75 5.42
C GLY A 750 24.46 -17.45 4.68
N ARG A 751 25.17 -17.21 3.58
CA ARG A 751 25.06 -15.98 2.76
C ARG A 751 24.85 -16.35 1.29
N ASN A 752 23.76 -15.86 0.70
CA ASN A 752 23.30 -16.32 -0.60
C ASN A 752 24.13 -15.79 -1.77
N THR A 753 24.45 -14.50 -1.76
CA THR A 753 25.24 -13.79 -2.77
C THR A 753 25.79 -12.51 -2.16
N VAL A 754 26.93 -12.03 -2.65
CA VAL A 754 27.55 -10.76 -2.23
C VAL A 754 27.81 -9.87 -3.46
N LEU A 755 27.93 -8.56 -3.27
CA LEU A 755 28.30 -7.64 -4.35
C LEU A 755 29.77 -7.86 -4.72
N MET A 756 30.07 -8.06 -6.02
CA MET A 756 31.46 -8.18 -6.50
C MET A 756 32.27 -6.94 -6.12
N ASP A 757 31.63 -5.77 -6.21
CA ASP A 757 32.23 -4.47 -5.88
C ASP A 757 32.65 -4.39 -4.41
N ALA A 758 31.97 -5.10 -3.50
CA ALA A 758 32.31 -5.16 -2.08
C ALA A 758 33.50 -6.10 -1.81
N VAL A 759 33.55 -7.26 -2.49
CA VAL A 759 34.70 -8.18 -2.48
C VAL A 759 35.96 -7.46 -2.97
N ASN A 760 35.81 -6.64 -4.02
CA ASN A 760 36.88 -5.82 -4.60
C ASN A 760 37.16 -4.53 -3.78
N LYS A 761 36.54 -4.34 -2.61
CA LYS A 761 36.64 -3.14 -1.74
C LYS A 761 36.42 -1.79 -2.46
N SER A 762 35.55 -1.78 -3.45
CA SER A 762 35.38 -0.69 -4.42
C SER A 762 34.08 0.12 -4.28
N ILE A 763 33.24 -0.16 -3.26
CA ILE A 763 32.04 0.64 -2.97
C ILE A 763 32.47 1.90 -2.18
N PRO A 764 32.32 3.12 -2.72
CA PRO A 764 32.77 4.34 -2.06
C PRO A 764 32.01 4.61 -0.76
N ILE A 765 32.68 5.22 0.22
CA ILE A 765 32.17 5.57 1.56
C ILE A 765 31.84 4.32 2.42
N VAL A 766 31.88 3.11 1.85
CA VAL A 766 31.46 1.86 2.49
C VAL A 766 32.61 0.87 2.67
N CYS A 767 33.47 0.70 1.66
CA CYS A 767 34.58 -0.27 1.70
C CYS A 767 35.91 0.30 2.21
N ASP A 768 36.05 1.62 2.28
CA ASP A 768 37.29 2.31 2.65
C ASP A 768 37.48 2.48 4.17
N ALA A 769 36.40 2.40 4.95
CA ALA A 769 36.43 2.33 6.42
C ALA A 769 35.29 1.46 6.96
N PRO A 770 35.41 0.89 8.18
CA PRO A 770 34.37 0.09 8.82
C PRO A 770 33.03 0.83 8.87
N THR A 771 32.04 0.31 8.16
CA THR A 771 30.74 0.98 7.93
C THR A 771 29.60 0.04 8.26
N ILE A 772 28.66 0.50 9.10
CA ILE A 772 27.45 -0.24 9.47
C ILE A 772 26.22 0.39 8.80
N ILE A 773 25.41 -0.44 8.14
CA ILE A 773 24.18 -0.01 7.47
C ILE A 773 22.97 -0.50 8.26
N PHE A 774 22.19 0.45 8.76
CA PHE A 774 20.97 0.25 9.51
C PHE A 774 19.72 0.35 8.63
N GLY A 775 18.66 -0.33 9.07
CA GLY A 775 17.30 -0.18 8.55
C GLY A 775 16.29 -0.10 9.68
N ALA A 776 15.28 0.75 9.56
CA ALA A 776 14.23 0.93 10.58
C ALA A 776 12.84 1.11 9.97
N ASP A 777 11.82 0.56 10.64
CA ASP A 777 10.39 0.62 10.27
C ASP A 777 9.51 0.64 11.54
N VAL A 778 8.30 1.20 11.43
CA VAL A 778 7.27 1.15 12.47
C VAL A 778 5.95 0.65 11.89
N THR A 779 5.52 -0.52 12.37
CA THR A 779 4.25 -1.13 11.99
C THR A 779 3.18 -0.82 13.04
N HIS A 780 2.28 0.12 12.75
CA HIS A 780 1.07 0.39 13.52
C HIS A 780 0.03 -0.76 13.49
N PRO A 781 -0.91 -0.82 14.45
CA PRO A 781 -2.08 -1.71 14.36
C PRO A 781 -3.08 -1.27 13.28
N HIS A 782 -4.04 -2.13 12.95
CA HIS A 782 -5.05 -1.85 11.93
C HIS A 782 -6.03 -0.72 12.35
N PRO A 783 -6.78 -0.12 11.40
CA PRO A 783 -7.84 0.83 11.72
C PRO A 783 -8.97 0.16 12.52
N GLY A 784 -9.26 0.66 13.73
CA GLY A 784 -10.24 0.09 14.68
C GLY A 784 -9.67 -0.90 15.71
N GLU A 785 -8.35 -1.05 15.80
CA GLU A 785 -7.66 -1.78 16.88
C GLU A 785 -7.10 -0.77 17.91
N ASP A 786 -7.99 -0.08 18.62
CA ASP A 786 -7.69 1.19 19.30
C ASP A 786 -6.77 1.09 20.53
N SER A 787 -6.52 -0.14 21.05
CA SER A 787 -5.63 -0.39 22.19
C SER A 787 -4.27 -1.02 21.83
N SER A 788 -4.08 -1.48 20.58
CA SER A 788 -2.89 -2.25 20.24
C SER A 788 -1.65 -1.35 20.06
N PRO A 789 -0.46 -1.75 20.56
CA PRO A 789 0.75 -0.95 20.45
C PRO A 789 1.27 -0.87 19.00
N SER A 790 2.06 0.16 18.71
CA SER A 790 2.92 0.16 17.51
C SER A 790 4.13 -0.72 17.76
N ILE A 791 4.66 -1.34 16.71
CA ILE A 791 5.88 -2.15 16.80
C ILE A 791 6.96 -1.50 15.95
N ALA A 792 8.03 -1.07 16.60
CA ALA A 792 9.25 -0.63 15.94
C ALA A 792 10.18 -1.83 15.71
N ALA A 793 10.95 -1.78 14.62
CA ALA A 793 12.04 -2.70 14.38
C ALA A 793 13.25 -1.97 13.82
N VAL A 794 14.44 -2.41 14.23
CA VAL A 794 15.72 -1.92 13.73
C VAL A 794 16.59 -3.12 13.38
N VAL A 795 17.20 -3.08 12.19
CA VAL A 795 18.20 -4.06 11.74
C VAL A 795 19.52 -3.35 11.47
N ALA A 796 20.62 -4.09 11.55
CA ALA A 796 21.94 -3.61 11.16
C ALA A 796 22.78 -4.70 10.50
N SER A 797 23.54 -4.32 9.46
CA SER A 797 24.51 -5.20 8.81
C SER A 797 25.50 -5.77 9.82
N GLN A 798 25.93 -7.03 9.67
CA GLN A 798 26.85 -7.71 10.59
C GLN A 798 28.16 -8.17 9.92
N ASP A 799 28.25 -8.08 8.59
CA ASP A 799 29.43 -8.39 7.80
C ASP A 799 29.93 -7.15 7.04
N TRP A 800 31.19 -6.77 7.26
CA TRP A 800 31.88 -5.70 6.53
C TRP A 800 33.12 -6.28 5.82
N PRO A 801 33.42 -5.92 4.56
CA PRO A 801 32.74 -4.91 3.72
C PRO A 801 31.51 -5.42 2.95
N GLU A 802 31.13 -6.70 3.08
CA GLU A 802 30.20 -7.36 2.14
C GLU A 802 28.71 -7.05 2.33
N ILE A 803 28.27 -6.74 3.56
CA ILE A 803 26.97 -6.13 3.91
C ILE A 803 25.76 -6.92 3.37
N THR A 804 25.66 -8.18 3.79
CA THR A 804 24.60 -9.12 3.37
C THR A 804 23.89 -9.83 4.52
N ASN A 805 24.52 -9.99 5.68
CA ASN A 805 23.94 -10.54 6.90
C ASN A 805 23.46 -9.40 7.82
N TYR A 806 22.30 -9.56 8.46
CA TYR A 806 21.68 -8.51 9.28
C TYR A 806 21.08 -9.07 10.58
N ALA A 807 21.55 -8.58 11.72
CA ALA A 807 20.87 -8.77 13.00
C ALA A 807 19.64 -7.86 13.06
N GLY A 808 18.64 -8.23 13.88
CA GLY A 808 17.38 -7.48 13.98
C GLY A 808 16.79 -7.50 15.39
N LEU A 809 16.45 -6.30 15.89
CA LEU A 809 15.79 -6.08 17.17
C LEU A 809 14.40 -5.46 16.93
N VAL A 810 13.50 -5.68 17.89
CA VAL A 810 12.07 -5.32 17.81
C VAL A 810 11.60 -4.82 19.17
N SER A 811 10.72 -3.83 19.18
CA SER A 811 10.19 -3.24 20.41
C SER A 811 8.73 -2.81 20.25
N ALA A 812 7.97 -2.88 21.35
CA ALA A 812 6.60 -2.35 21.41
C ALA A 812 6.63 -0.92 21.97
N GLN A 813 5.85 -0.03 21.35
CA GLN A 813 5.71 1.37 21.74
C GLN A 813 4.24 1.82 21.62
N ALA A 814 3.93 3.05 22.02
CA ALA A 814 2.53 3.47 22.22
C ALA A 814 1.65 3.37 20.96
N HIS A 815 0.33 3.34 21.16
CA HIS A 815 -0.64 3.25 20.08
C HIS A 815 -0.43 4.40 19.08
N ARG A 816 -0.21 4.04 17.79
CA ARG A 816 0.08 4.97 16.67
C ARG A 816 1.29 5.91 16.86
N GLN A 817 2.17 5.65 17.83
CA GLN A 817 3.44 6.35 17.95
C GLN A 817 4.39 5.97 16.80
N GLU A 818 4.78 6.96 16.00
CA GLU A 818 5.69 6.79 14.84
C GLU A 818 7.17 6.92 15.24
N LEU A 819 7.52 7.81 16.18
CA LEU A 819 8.90 7.98 16.64
C LEU A 819 9.39 6.72 17.38
N ILE A 820 10.57 6.19 17.02
CA ILE A 820 11.11 4.99 17.67
C ILE A 820 11.70 5.33 19.05
N THR A 821 10.99 4.96 20.12
CA THR A 821 11.39 5.31 21.50
C THR A 821 12.50 4.44 22.08
N ASP A 822 12.79 3.29 21.45
CA ASP A 822 13.71 2.27 21.96
C ASP A 822 15.04 2.19 21.18
N LEU A 823 15.36 3.24 20.40
CA LEU A 823 16.70 3.40 19.81
C LEU A 823 17.78 3.55 20.90
N PHE A 824 17.44 4.25 21.98
CA PHE A 824 18.27 4.51 23.14
C PHE A 824 17.41 4.75 24.38
N LYS A 825 17.73 4.09 25.51
CA LYS A 825 17.10 4.29 26.81
C LYS A 825 18.12 4.18 27.95
N GLU A 826 18.15 5.20 28.79
CA GLU A 826 18.73 5.16 30.13
C GLU A 826 17.67 4.70 31.13
N ARG A 827 18.06 3.89 32.13
CA ARG A 827 17.22 3.54 33.28
C ARG A 827 18.04 3.63 34.56
N SER A 828 17.49 4.25 35.59
CA SER A 828 18.05 4.15 36.95
C SER A 828 17.82 2.73 37.48
N ASP A 829 18.90 2.06 37.85
CA ASP A 829 18.88 0.81 38.59
C ASP A 829 18.39 1.11 40.04
N PRO A 830 17.49 0.29 40.62
CA PRO A 830 17.17 0.37 42.05
C PRO A 830 18.39 0.30 42.99
N GLN A 831 19.54 -0.21 42.52
CA GLN A 831 20.81 -0.26 43.24
C GLN A 831 21.73 0.96 42.99
N GLY A 832 21.26 2.00 42.29
CA GLY A 832 21.92 3.30 42.16
C GLY A 832 22.78 3.52 40.90
N GLY A 833 22.92 2.52 40.04
CA GLY A 833 23.58 2.66 38.73
C GLY A 833 22.67 3.27 37.64
N THR A 834 23.25 3.76 36.55
CA THR A 834 22.49 4.07 35.31
C THR A 834 22.74 2.99 34.27
N VAL A 835 21.73 2.18 33.98
CA VAL A 835 21.79 1.14 32.95
C VAL A 835 21.42 1.75 31.60
N VAL A 836 22.37 1.73 30.66
CA VAL A 836 22.19 2.23 29.29
C VAL A 836 21.88 1.06 28.36
N SER A 837 20.83 1.23 27.54
CA SER A 837 20.26 0.20 26.68
C SER A 837 19.73 0.80 25.37
N GLY A 838 19.38 -0.04 24.38
CA GLY A 838 18.61 0.41 23.21
C GLY A 838 19.11 -0.19 21.90
N MET A 839 18.21 -0.28 20.92
CA MET A 839 18.43 -1.04 19.70
C MET A 839 19.68 -0.61 18.92
N ILE A 840 20.05 0.68 18.93
CA ILE A 840 21.25 1.17 18.23
C ILE A 840 22.52 0.68 18.93
N ARG A 841 22.60 0.86 20.26
CA ARG A 841 23.75 0.44 21.08
C ARG A 841 24.02 -1.06 20.93
N ASP A 842 22.96 -1.86 21.04
CA ASP A 842 23.08 -3.31 21.10
C ASP A 842 23.41 -3.90 19.71
N LEU A 843 22.96 -3.27 18.62
CA LEU A 843 23.36 -3.63 17.25
C LEU A 843 24.80 -3.19 16.91
N ILE A 844 25.29 -2.07 17.47
CA ILE A 844 26.70 -1.67 17.35
C ILE A 844 27.60 -2.69 18.09
N LEU A 845 27.21 -3.14 19.28
CA LEU A 845 27.94 -4.18 20.03
C LEU A 845 27.91 -5.52 19.27
N SER A 846 26.78 -5.90 18.67
CA SER A 846 26.67 -7.09 17.81
C SER A 846 27.61 -7.02 16.59
N PHE A 847 27.73 -5.85 15.94
CA PHE A 847 28.68 -5.63 14.86
C PHE A 847 30.14 -5.72 15.34
N GLN A 848 30.46 -5.19 16.53
CA GLN A 848 31.79 -5.32 17.14
C GLN A 848 32.13 -6.79 17.45
N GLU A 849 31.17 -7.58 17.96
CA GLU A 849 31.33 -9.03 18.16
C GLU A 849 31.55 -9.78 16.83
N ALA A 850 30.79 -9.43 15.79
CA ALA A 850 30.82 -10.12 14.50
C ALA A 850 32.04 -9.77 13.62
N THR A 851 32.59 -8.56 13.74
CA THR A 851 33.67 -8.06 12.86
C THR A 851 35.00 -7.83 13.57
N ASN A 852 35.03 -7.78 14.90
CA ASN A 852 36.15 -7.29 15.73
C ASN A 852 36.53 -5.81 15.45
N LEU A 853 35.65 -5.03 14.80
CA LEU A 853 35.89 -3.63 14.42
C LEU A 853 34.77 -2.73 14.93
N ARG A 854 35.11 -1.49 15.29
CA ARG A 854 34.11 -0.43 15.55
C ARG A 854 33.76 0.27 14.24
N PRO A 855 32.47 0.52 13.93
CA PRO A 855 32.11 1.16 12.68
C PRO A 855 32.36 2.67 12.76
N GLU A 856 33.26 3.21 11.93
CA GLU A 856 33.52 4.66 11.81
C GLU A 856 32.33 5.44 11.21
N ARG A 857 31.42 4.74 10.52
CA ARG A 857 30.31 5.33 9.76
C ARG A 857 29.01 4.58 9.97
N ILE A 858 27.92 5.33 10.09
CA ILE A 858 26.54 4.84 10.19
C ILE A 858 25.76 5.34 8.97
N ILE A 859 25.12 4.43 8.24
CA ILE A 859 24.16 4.76 7.18
C ILE A 859 22.79 4.23 7.62
N PHE A 860 21.82 5.11 7.86
CA PHE A 860 20.54 4.78 8.48
C PHE A 860 19.37 4.99 7.52
N TYR A 861 18.71 3.90 7.10
CA TYR A 861 17.54 3.94 6.22
C TYR A 861 16.23 3.74 7.00
N ARG A 862 15.33 4.73 6.96
CA ARG A 862 14.07 4.76 7.73
C ARG A 862 12.83 4.70 6.81
N ASP A 863 12.08 3.61 6.82
CA ASP A 863 10.77 3.53 6.12
C ASP A 863 9.66 4.19 6.98
N GLY A 864 8.45 4.32 6.41
CA GLY A 864 7.20 4.68 7.12
C GLY A 864 6.92 6.17 7.27
N VAL A 865 7.95 7.00 7.46
CA VAL A 865 7.83 8.41 7.88
C VAL A 865 7.24 9.32 6.79
N SER A 866 6.30 10.20 7.16
CA SER A 866 5.74 11.23 6.26
C SER A 866 6.52 12.56 6.30
N GLU A 867 6.42 13.35 5.22
CA GLU A 867 7.18 14.61 5.04
C GLU A 867 6.99 15.59 6.20
N GLY A 868 5.75 15.76 6.68
CA GLY A 868 5.41 16.61 7.83
C GLY A 868 5.92 16.11 9.19
N GLN A 869 6.65 14.99 9.23
CA GLN A 869 7.29 14.43 10.43
C GLN A 869 8.83 14.42 10.31
N PHE A 870 9.41 14.80 9.16
CA PHE A 870 10.86 14.71 8.93
C PHE A 870 11.69 15.41 10.01
N TYR A 871 11.33 16.63 10.40
CA TYR A 871 12.03 17.36 11.46
C TYR A 871 11.94 16.64 12.82
N GLN A 872 10.76 16.13 13.18
CA GLN A 872 10.55 15.42 14.46
C GLN A 872 11.32 14.11 14.50
N VAL A 873 11.28 13.33 13.42
CA VAL A 873 12.04 12.08 13.28
C VAL A 873 13.53 12.36 13.33
N LEU A 874 14.04 13.35 12.59
CA LEU A 874 15.46 13.71 12.64
C LEU A 874 15.84 14.13 14.07
N PHE A 875 15.11 15.06 14.68
CA PHE A 875 15.44 15.59 16.00
C PHE A 875 15.43 14.51 17.09
N HIS A 876 14.47 13.58 17.08
CA HIS A 876 14.41 12.52 18.09
C HIS A 876 15.32 11.33 17.77
N GLU A 877 15.28 10.81 16.55
CA GLU A 877 15.98 9.56 16.19
C GLU A 877 17.49 9.78 15.98
N LEU A 878 17.95 10.90 15.39
CA LEU A 878 19.39 11.19 15.29
C LEU A 878 20.03 11.44 16.67
N ASN A 879 19.34 12.16 17.56
CA ASN A 879 19.83 12.35 18.92
C ASN A 879 19.87 11.04 19.71
N ALA A 880 18.92 10.13 19.50
CA ALA A 880 18.96 8.80 20.10
C ALA A 880 20.16 7.97 19.58
N ILE A 881 20.43 8.01 18.25
CA ILE A 881 21.60 7.37 17.65
C ILE A 881 22.90 7.95 18.22
N ARG A 882 23.04 9.27 18.30
CA ARG A 882 24.22 9.95 18.87
C ARG A 882 24.43 9.60 20.35
N LYS A 883 23.38 9.60 21.17
CA LYS A 883 23.45 9.15 22.58
C LYS A 883 23.89 7.69 22.71
N ALA A 884 23.34 6.80 21.88
CA ALA A 884 23.74 5.40 21.85
C ALA A 884 25.23 5.24 21.51
N CYS A 885 25.75 6.02 20.56
CA CYS A 885 27.17 6.01 20.21
C CYS A 885 28.05 6.55 21.35
N ALA A 886 27.71 7.72 21.91
CA ALA A 886 28.45 8.34 23.01
C ALA A 886 28.57 7.41 24.24
N SER A 887 27.52 6.62 24.53
CA SER A 887 27.52 5.62 25.62
C SER A 887 28.55 4.48 25.46
N LEU A 888 29.12 4.31 24.26
CA LEU A 888 30.13 3.29 23.95
C LEU A 888 31.56 3.85 24.00
N ALA A 889 31.91 4.48 25.13
CA ALA A 889 33.24 5.04 25.43
C ALA A 889 33.70 6.11 24.43
N ASN A 890 32.98 7.26 24.39
CA ASN A 890 33.29 8.42 23.54
C ASN A 890 33.37 8.10 22.04
N PHE A 891 32.56 7.15 21.59
CA PHE A 891 32.47 6.73 20.19
C PHE A 891 31.56 7.68 19.39
N HIS A 892 32.11 8.30 18.35
CA HIS A 892 31.46 9.34 17.54
C HIS A 892 31.61 9.05 16.03
N PRO A 893 30.83 8.11 15.47
CA PRO A 893 30.87 7.79 14.04
C PRO A 893 30.16 8.85 13.20
N ARG A 894 30.52 8.95 11.91
CA ARG A 894 29.84 9.83 10.95
C ARG A 894 28.51 9.25 10.47
N ILE A 895 27.42 9.99 10.62
CA ILE A 895 26.05 9.53 10.38
C ILE A 895 25.48 10.10 9.07
N THR A 896 24.86 9.23 8.27
CA THR A 896 23.95 9.60 7.16
C THR A 896 22.55 9.10 7.48
N PHE A 897 21.55 9.96 7.50
CA PHE A 897 20.15 9.62 7.81
C PHE A 897 19.26 9.81 6.59
N ILE A 898 18.62 8.73 6.14
CA ILE A 898 17.90 8.67 4.86
C ILE A 898 16.49 8.12 5.12
N VAL A 899 15.46 8.94 4.87
CA VAL A 899 14.09 8.45 4.85
C VAL A 899 13.79 7.79 3.51
N VAL A 900 13.08 6.66 3.56
CA VAL A 900 12.61 5.88 2.41
C VAL A 900 11.09 5.92 2.39
N GLN A 901 10.50 6.42 1.31
CA GLN A 901 9.05 6.45 1.13
C GLN A 901 8.65 5.62 -0.09
N LYS A 902 8.07 4.44 0.16
CA LYS A 902 7.43 3.63 -0.90
C LYS A 902 5.96 4.01 -1.14
N ARG A 903 5.33 4.78 -0.24
CA ARG A 903 3.86 4.95 -0.18
C ARG A 903 3.34 6.28 -0.76
N HIS A 904 4.02 6.88 -1.75
CA HIS A 904 3.64 8.15 -2.39
C HIS A 904 2.84 7.99 -3.70
N HIS A 905 2.37 9.10 -4.28
CA HIS A 905 1.53 9.08 -5.49
C HIS A 905 2.28 9.33 -6.81
N THR A 906 3.56 9.74 -6.78
CA THR A 906 4.45 9.75 -7.95
C THR A 906 4.48 8.40 -8.68
N ARG A 907 4.41 8.43 -10.01
CA ARG A 907 4.63 7.34 -10.96
C ARG A 907 5.49 7.85 -12.11
N LEU A 908 6.25 6.95 -12.71
CA LEU A 908 7.12 7.21 -13.85
C LEU A 908 6.76 6.23 -14.98
N PHE A 909 6.65 6.76 -16.19
CA PHE A 909 6.32 6.04 -17.41
C PHE A 909 7.45 6.23 -18.43
N ALA A 910 7.69 5.27 -19.31
CA ALA A 910 8.65 5.45 -20.40
C ALA A 910 8.17 6.56 -21.34
N ASN A 911 9.11 7.35 -21.90
CA ASN A 911 8.75 8.42 -22.84
C ASN A 911 7.99 7.86 -24.06
N ASN A 912 8.44 6.72 -24.58
CA ASN A 912 7.75 5.90 -25.58
C ASN A 912 7.54 4.48 -25.01
N HIS A 913 6.31 3.97 -25.03
CA HIS A 913 5.99 2.62 -24.54
C HIS A 913 6.38 1.51 -25.54
N ASP A 914 6.54 1.84 -26.83
CA ASP A 914 6.93 0.89 -27.88
C ASP A 914 8.44 0.62 -27.90
N ASP A 915 9.26 1.51 -27.32
CA ASP A 915 10.70 1.28 -27.22
C ASP A 915 11.04 0.25 -26.13
N ARG A 916 11.17 -1.00 -26.56
CA ARG A 916 11.63 -2.16 -25.78
C ARG A 916 13.04 -2.00 -25.17
N ARG A 917 13.80 -0.94 -25.48
CA ARG A 917 15.06 -0.58 -24.79
C ARG A 917 14.83 0.29 -23.56
N SER A 918 13.64 0.88 -23.40
CA SER A 918 13.26 1.75 -22.27
C SER A 918 12.28 1.10 -21.28
N VAL A 919 11.58 0.02 -21.70
CA VAL A 919 10.61 -0.72 -20.87
C VAL A 919 10.99 -2.17 -20.59
N ASP A 920 10.49 -2.71 -19.48
CA ASP A 920 10.47 -4.14 -19.20
C ASP A 920 9.26 -4.88 -19.84
N LYS A 921 9.16 -6.19 -19.59
CA LYS A 921 8.10 -7.06 -20.14
C LYS A 921 6.66 -6.70 -19.74
N SER A 922 6.48 -5.78 -18.79
CA SER A 922 5.18 -5.28 -18.33
C SER A 922 4.88 -3.85 -18.79
N GLY A 923 5.75 -3.25 -19.61
CA GLY A 923 5.66 -1.84 -20.04
C GLY A 923 6.18 -0.85 -19.00
N ASN A 924 6.80 -1.31 -17.91
CA ASN A 924 7.33 -0.44 -16.86
C ASN A 924 8.73 0.07 -17.22
N ILE A 925 9.09 1.25 -16.71
CA ILE A 925 10.46 1.77 -16.76
C ILE A 925 11.47 0.75 -16.21
N LEU A 926 12.67 0.71 -16.80
CA LEU A 926 13.66 -0.30 -16.47
C LEU A 926 14.19 -0.22 -15.02
N PRO A 927 14.56 -1.36 -14.41
CA PRO A 927 15.19 -1.38 -13.09
C PRO A 927 16.49 -0.60 -13.08
N GLY A 928 16.69 0.20 -12.03
CA GLY A 928 17.81 1.15 -11.90
C GLY A 928 17.49 2.55 -12.43
N THR A 929 16.28 2.80 -12.98
CA THR A 929 15.86 4.16 -13.36
C THR A 929 15.81 5.06 -12.13
N VAL A 930 16.67 6.07 -12.09
CA VAL A 930 16.75 7.13 -11.07
C VAL A 930 16.36 8.49 -11.65
N VAL A 931 15.64 9.28 -10.86
CA VAL A 931 15.26 10.67 -11.12
C VAL A 931 15.63 11.52 -9.92
N ASP A 932 16.53 12.47 -10.13
CA ASP A 932 16.99 13.48 -9.17
C ASP A 932 16.85 14.91 -9.75
N SER A 933 15.86 15.10 -10.63
CA SER A 933 15.60 16.36 -11.34
C SER A 933 14.11 16.66 -11.51
N LYS A 934 13.77 17.95 -11.66
CA LYS A 934 12.44 18.53 -12.00
C LYS A 934 11.31 18.27 -11.00
N ILE A 935 10.98 17.00 -10.72
CA ILE A 935 9.92 16.58 -9.78
C ILE A 935 10.43 16.36 -8.34
N CYS A 936 11.73 16.41 -8.15
CA CYS A 936 12.42 16.40 -6.86
C CYS A 936 12.37 17.77 -6.17
N HIS A 937 12.70 17.81 -4.88
CA HIS A 937 12.63 19.00 -4.04
C HIS A 937 13.57 20.13 -4.54
N PRO A 938 13.19 21.42 -4.45
CA PRO A 938 14.00 22.53 -4.97
C PRO A 938 15.47 22.50 -4.50
N THR A 939 15.68 22.40 -3.18
CA THR A 939 16.98 22.59 -2.52
C THR A 939 17.56 21.30 -1.90
N GLU A 940 16.76 20.62 -1.08
CA GLU A 940 17.12 19.43 -0.29
C GLU A 940 17.56 18.22 -1.15
N PHE A 941 18.30 17.29 -0.54
CA PHE A 941 18.85 16.11 -1.21
C PHE A 941 17.86 14.92 -1.25
N ASP A 942 17.00 14.90 -2.28
CA ASP A 942 16.07 13.79 -2.55
C ASP A 942 16.19 13.17 -3.96
N PHE A 943 15.78 11.91 -4.13
CA PHE A 943 15.69 11.25 -5.44
C PHE A 943 14.65 10.11 -5.48
N TYR A 944 14.05 9.88 -6.64
CA TYR A 944 13.21 8.70 -6.91
C TYR A 944 14.03 7.61 -7.58
N LEU A 945 13.94 6.36 -7.09
CA LEU A 945 14.63 5.20 -7.67
C LEU A 945 13.65 4.04 -7.91
N CYS A 946 13.54 3.58 -9.16
CA CYS A 946 12.85 2.36 -9.53
C CYS A 946 13.85 1.20 -9.66
N SER A 947 14.34 0.69 -8.54
CA SER A 947 15.34 -0.39 -8.46
C SER A 947 14.87 -1.76 -8.98
N HIS A 948 13.57 -1.94 -9.26
CA HIS A 948 12.93 -3.25 -9.45
C HIS A 948 12.13 -3.34 -10.76
N ALA A 949 11.96 -4.56 -11.27
CA ALA A 949 11.14 -4.83 -12.46
C ALA A 949 9.67 -4.96 -12.12
N GLY A 950 8.81 -4.40 -12.97
CA GLY A 950 7.37 -4.59 -12.95
C GLY A 950 7.01 -6.05 -13.19
N ILE A 951 6.17 -6.60 -12.31
CA ILE A 951 5.59 -7.94 -12.45
C ILE A 951 4.08 -7.84 -12.77
N GLN A 952 3.39 -6.86 -12.16
CA GLN A 952 1.97 -6.64 -12.32
C GLN A 952 1.66 -5.15 -12.09
N GLY A 953 0.90 -4.53 -13.00
CA GLY A 953 0.47 -3.14 -12.88
C GLY A 953 1.56 -2.12 -13.19
N THR A 954 1.41 -0.90 -12.66
CA THR A 954 2.43 0.17 -12.76
C THR A 954 3.36 0.16 -11.55
N SER A 955 4.66 0.09 -11.79
CA SER A 955 5.72 0.17 -10.80
C SER A 955 5.66 1.48 -10.01
N ARG A 956 6.10 1.42 -8.76
CA ARG A 956 6.16 2.55 -7.84
C ARG A 956 7.63 2.73 -7.47
N PRO A 957 8.35 3.74 -7.99
CA PRO A 957 9.69 4.02 -7.50
C PRO A 957 9.62 4.26 -5.99
N ALA A 958 10.71 4.04 -5.27
CA ALA A 958 10.84 4.52 -3.90
C ALA A 958 11.48 5.92 -3.94
N HIS A 959 10.95 6.81 -3.11
CA HIS A 959 11.50 8.14 -2.89
C HIS A 959 12.47 8.07 -1.71
N TYR A 960 13.69 8.56 -1.90
CA TYR A 960 14.73 8.63 -0.89
C TYR A 960 15.00 10.10 -0.59
N HIS A 961 15.06 10.45 0.69
CA HIS A 961 15.29 11.82 1.14
C HIS A 961 16.34 11.82 2.24
N VAL A 962 17.46 12.51 2.03
CA VAL A 962 18.56 12.60 3.00
C VAL A 962 18.26 13.73 3.97
N LEU A 963 18.03 13.42 5.25
CA LEU A 963 17.76 14.42 6.28
C LEU A 963 19.03 14.87 7.02
N TRP A 964 20.11 14.09 6.93
CA TRP A 964 21.40 14.39 7.54
C TRP A 964 22.53 13.64 6.82
N ASP A 965 23.69 14.25 6.64
CA ASP A 965 24.86 13.58 6.07
C ASP A 965 26.20 14.18 6.55
N GLU A 966 26.91 13.45 7.41
CA GLU A 966 28.29 13.74 7.83
C GLU A 966 29.34 13.03 6.98
N ASN A 967 28.92 12.12 6.08
CA ASN A 967 29.81 11.36 5.19
C ASN A 967 30.04 12.05 3.84
N ASN A 968 29.28 13.09 3.52
CA ASN A 968 29.38 13.90 2.30
C ASN A 968 29.24 13.06 1.03
N PHE A 969 28.17 12.27 0.95
CA PHE A 969 27.81 11.51 -0.24
C PHE A 969 27.55 12.44 -1.42
N THR A 970 28.23 12.20 -2.54
CA THR A 970 27.74 12.69 -3.85
C THR A 970 26.45 11.97 -4.24
N ALA A 971 25.66 12.62 -5.09
CA ALA A 971 24.43 12.03 -5.65
C ALA A 971 24.67 10.64 -6.27
N ASP A 972 25.74 10.49 -7.07
CA ASP A 972 26.08 9.23 -7.72
C ASP A 972 26.48 8.11 -6.75
N GLN A 973 27.28 8.42 -5.72
CA GLN A 973 27.68 7.43 -4.71
C GLN A 973 26.46 6.87 -3.97
N LEU A 974 25.58 7.76 -3.48
CA LEU A 974 24.41 7.32 -2.72
C LEU A 974 23.40 6.58 -3.60
N GLN A 975 23.05 7.13 -4.77
CA GLN A 975 22.10 6.50 -5.69
C GLN A 975 22.59 5.10 -6.13
N SER A 976 23.89 4.96 -6.43
CA SER A 976 24.50 3.68 -6.81
C SER A 976 24.53 2.70 -5.63
N LEU A 977 24.88 3.15 -4.42
CA LEU A 977 24.83 2.31 -3.22
C LEU A 977 23.41 1.80 -2.94
N THR A 978 22.42 2.69 -2.91
CA THR A 978 21.01 2.35 -2.68
C THR A 978 20.49 1.37 -3.75
N ASN A 979 20.83 1.58 -5.02
CA ASN A 979 20.49 0.68 -6.12
C ASN A 979 21.17 -0.70 -5.96
N ASN A 980 22.47 -0.74 -5.71
CA ASN A 980 23.23 -1.99 -5.66
C ASN A 980 22.81 -2.84 -4.46
N LEU A 981 22.55 -2.22 -3.30
CA LEU A 981 21.96 -2.89 -2.14
C LEU A 981 20.61 -3.55 -2.47
N CYS A 982 19.77 -3.00 -3.36
CA CYS A 982 18.50 -3.65 -3.74
C CYS A 982 18.67 -5.06 -4.36
N TYR A 983 19.88 -5.46 -4.76
CA TYR A 983 20.20 -6.80 -5.26
C TYR A 983 20.67 -7.79 -4.18
N THR A 984 20.95 -7.35 -2.94
CA THR A 984 21.41 -8.24 -1.84
C THR A 984 20.26 -8.82 -0.99
N TYR A 985 19.00 -8.63 -1.39
CA TYR A 985 17.84 -9.12 -0.65
C TYR A 985 17.75 -10.65 -0.64
N ALA A 986 18.04 -11.26 0.50
CA ALA A 986 18.29 -12.68 0.67
C ALA A 986 17.18 -13.62 0.16
N ARG A 987 15.92 -13.17 0.13
CA ARG A 987 14.75 -14.05 -0.07
C ARG A 987 14.41 -14.37 -1.54
N CYS A 988 15.04 -13.73 -2.52
CA CYS A 988 14.82 -14.04 -3.94
C CYS A 988 15.95 -13.56 -4.86
N THR A 989 16.08 -14.17 -6.03
CA THR A 989 17.03 -13.77 -7.10
C THR A 989 16.48 -12.63 -7.96
N ARG A 990 16.02 -11.55 -7.30
CA ARG A 990 15.46 -10.34 -7.93
C ARG A 990 15.84 -9.10 -7.14
N SER A 991 16.03 -7.99 -7.85
CA SER A 991 16.14 -6.68 -7.21
C SER A 991 14.79 -6.27 -6.60
N VAL A 992 14.84 -5.77 -5.36
CA VAL A 992 13.65 -5.33 -4.61
C VAL A 992 13.39 -3.84 -4.74
N SER A 993 12.15 -3.42 -4.50
CA SER A 993 11.67 -2.04 -4.70
C SER A 993 12.13 -1.01 -3.68
N ILE A 994 12.75 -1.45 -2.59
CA ILE A 994 13.29 -0.64 -1.51
C ILE A 994 14.57 -1.33 -1.02
N VAL A 995 15.47 -0.54 -0.43
CA VAL A 995 16.77 -1.01 0.04
C VAL A 995 16.58 -2.09 1.14
N PRO A 996 17.35 -3.21 1.14
CA PRO A 996 17.06 -4.34 2.01
C PRO A 996 17.05 -4.07 3.52
N PRO A 997 17.87 -3.17 4.11
CA PRO A 997 17.76 -2.84 5.52
C PRO A 997 16.34 -2.41 5.92
N ALA A 998 15.75 -1.46 5.19
CA ALA A 998 14.37 -1.02 5.41
C ALA A 998 13.36 -2.18 5.22
N TYR A 999 13.57 -3.01 4.20
CA TYR A 999 12.70 -4.16 3.96
C TYR A 999 12.82 -5.24 5.06
N TYR A 1000 14.01 -5.46 5.61
CA TYR A 1000 14.26 -6.38 6.72
C TYR A 1000 13.68 -5.85 8.04
N ALA A 1001 13.75 -4.55 8.30
CA ALA A 1001 13.06 -3.93 9.44
C ALA A 1001 11.54 -4.15 9.36
N HIS A 1002 10.91 -3.88 8.21
CA HIS A 1002 9.48 -4.17 8.00
C HIS A 1002 9.16 -5.67 8.17
N LEU A 1003 10.06 -6.58 7.80
CA LEU A 1003 9.87 -8.02 8.05
C LEU A 1003 9.98 -8.39 9.53
N ALA A 1004 10.87 -7.73 10.29
CA ALA A 1004 11.03 -7.92 11.72
C ALA A 1004 9.84 -7.34 12.51
N ALA A 1005 9.38 -6.13 12.20
CA ALA A 1005 8.18 -5.52 12.80
C ALA A 1005 6.92 -6.36 12.53
N PHE A 1006 6.73 -6.81 11.28
CA PHE A 1006 5.63 -7.71 10.92
C PHE A 1006 5.74 -9.09 11.60
N ARG A 1007 6.96 -9.60 11.82
CA ARG A 1007 7.16 -10.85 12.59
C ARG A 1007 6.77 -10.66 14.05
N ALA A 1008 7.24 -9.59 14.68
CA ALA A 1008 7.00 -9.30 16.10
C ALA A 1008 5.52 -9.09 16.44
N ARG A 1009 4.69 -8.67 15.47
CA ARG A 1009 3.23 -8.62 15.61
C ARG A 1009 2.61 -9.98 15.98
N PHE A 1010 3.25 -11.11 15.66
CA PHE A 1010 2.80 -12.45 16.06
C PHE A 1010 3.27 -12.88 17.46
N TYR A 1011 4.24 -12.19 18.08
CA TYR A 1011 4.67 -12.46 19.44
C TYR A 1011 3.73 -11.83 20.49
N MET A 1012 2.82 -10.97 20.04
CA MET A 1012 1.72 -10.46 20.85
C MET A 1012 0.71 -11.57 21.18
N GLU A 1013 0.41 -11.72 22.46
CA GLU A 1013 -0.76 -12.48 22.90
C GLU A 1013 -2.05 -11.76 22.43
N PRO A 1014 -3.09 -12.49 21.97
CA PRO A 1014 -4.40 -11.90 21.76
C PRO A 1014 -4.99 -11.44 23.09
N GLN A 1015 -5.24 -10.13 23.26
CA GLN A 1015 -6.05 -9.66 24.39
C GLN A 1015 -7.47 -10.21 24.23
N THR A 1016 -7.90 -11.03 25.19
CA THR A 1016 -9.28 -11.55 25.26
C THR A 1016 -10.25 -10.40 25.45
N SER A 1017 -11.07 -10.11 24.43
CA SER A 1017 -11.89 -8.91 24.32
C SER A 1017 -13.14 -8.88 25.22
N ASP A 1018 -13.10 -9.61 26.34
CA ASP A 1018 -14.24 -9.86 27.24
C ASP A 1018 -13.96 -9.39 28.70
N SER A 1019 -12.74 -8.92 29.01
CA SER A 1019 -12.35 -8.45 30.35
C SER A 1019 -12.98 -7.10 30.76
N SER A 1020 -13.92 -6.55 29.99
CA SER A 1020 -14.60 -5.27 30.27
C SER A 1020 -16.00 -5.43 30.87
N SER A 1021 -16.34 -6.59 31.46
CA SER A 1021 -17.73 -6.87 31.88
C SER A 1021 -17.91 -7.79 33.10
N THR A 1022 -17.12 -7.65 34.17
CA THR A 1022 -17.48 -8.17 35.51
C THR A 1022 -16.78 -7.40 36.64
N ALA A 1023 -17.42 -6.33 37.14
CA ALA A 1023 -17.01 -5.61 38.36
C ALA A 1023 -18.15 -4.74 38.95
N THR A 1024 -19.26 -5.36 39.36
CA THR A 1024 -20.39 -4.66 40.01
C THR A 1024 -20.83 -5.41 41.26
N GLY A 1025 -20.75 -4.76 42.43
CA GLY A 1025 -21.42 -5.23 43.66
C GLY A 1025 -20.51 -5.67 44.81
N ALA A 1026 -19.80 -4.73 45.43
CA ALA A 1026 -19.41 -4.80 46.83
C ALA A 1026 -19.32 -3.37 47.40
N VAL A 1027 -19.99 -3.10 48.53
CA VAL A 1027 -19.95 -1.80 49.21
C VAL A 1027 -19.12 -1.96 50.49
N GLY A 1028 -18.07 -1.15 50.63
CA GLY A 1028 -17.19 -1.14 51.80
C GLY A 1028 -16.31 0.12 51.79
N GLN A 1029 -16.14 0.75 52.94
CA GLN A 1029 -15.35 1.97 53.11
C GLN A 1029 -13.87 1.63 53.26
N GLY A 1030 -12.96 2.43 52.68
CA GLY A 1030 -11.52 2.21 52.81
C GLY A 1030 -10.70 3.26 52.06
N THR A 1031 -10.03 4.13 52.79
CA THR A 1031 -9.17 5.21 52.27
C THR A 1031 -7.85 4.68 51.69
N GLN A 1032 -7.58 4.98 50.41
CA GLN A 1032 -6.37 5.71 49.93
C GLN A 1032 -6.27 5.59 48.40
N LYS A 1033 -6.34 6.72 47.69
CA LYS A 1033 -5.94 6.82 46.28
C LYS A 1033 -4.52 7.38 46.20
N SER A 1034 -3.55 6.58 45.80
CA SER A 1034 -2.25 7.09 45.36
C SER A 1034 -2.37 7.64 43.94
N SER A 1035 -1.80 8.82 43.70
CA SER A 1035 -1.76 9.48 42.40
C SER A 1035 -0.47 9.16 41.65
N ARG A 1036 -0.61 8.67 40.41
CA ARG A 1036 0.46 8.63 39.39
C ARG A 1036 -0.14 8.95 38.01
N PRO A 1037 0.60 9.63 37.11
CA PRO A 1037 0.09 10.11 35.82
C PRO A 1037 -0.01 8.99 34.76
N ASP A 1038 -0.60 9.33 33.61
CA ASP A 1038 -0.97 8.44 32.49
C ASP A 1038 0.19 7.78 31.72
N ASP A 1039 0.95 6.89 32.37
CA ASP A 1039 1.80 5.94 31.64
C ASP A 1039 0.98 4.69 31.25
N VAL A 1040 0.48 4.67 30.01
CA VAL A 1040 -0.28 3.55 29.46
C VAL A 1040 0.67 2.37 29.24
N PHE A 1041 0.81 1.53 30.28
CA PHE A 1041 1.80 0.47 30.39
C PHE A 1041 1.82 -0.48 29.17
N VAL A 1042 2.73 -0.20 28.23
CA VAL A 1042 2.93 -1.02 27.02
C VAL A 1042 3.59 -2.33 27.44
N LYS A 1043 2.82 -3.43 27.48
CA LYS A 1043 3.35 -4.78 27.75
C LYS A 1043 4.51 -5.06 26.79
N PRO A 1044 5.74 -5.33 27.28
CA PRO A 1044 6.89 -5.58 26.43
C PRO A 1044 6.69 -6.86 25.59
N LEU A 1045 7.33 -6.91 24.43
CA LEU A 1045 7.36 -8.11 23.59
C LEU A 1045 8.11 -9.25 24.32
N PRO A 1046 7.68 -10.52 24.17
CA PRO A 1046 8.45 -11.65 24.66
C PRO A 1046 9.86 -11.67 24.07
N ALA A 1047 10.86 -11.95 24.90
CA ALA A 1047 12.25 -11.96 24.47
C ALA A 1047 12.54 -13.10 23.49
N ILE A 1048 13.01 -12.75 22.29
CA ILE A 1048 13.55 -13.69 21.30
C ILE A 1048 14.78 -14.39 21.90
N LYS A 1049 14.94 -15.71 21.70
CA LYS A 1049 16.13 -16.44 22.18
C LYS A 1049 17.40 -15.98 21.46
N ASP A 1050 18.52 -15.94 22.16
CA ASP A 1050 19.74 -15.30 21.64
C ASP A 1050 20.36 -16.01 20.43
N ASN A 1051 20.22 -17.34 20.34
CA ASN A 1051 20.59 -18.10 19.15
C ASN A 1051 19.72 -17.75 17.92
N VAL A 1052 18.47 -17.32 18.13
CA VAL A 1052 17.57 -16.84 17.07
C VAL A 1052 17.84 -15.37 16.74
N LYS A 1053 18.21 -14.53 17.71
CA LYS A 1053 18.60 -13.12 17.49
C LYS A 1053 19.80 -12.97 16.54
N LYS A 1054 20.78 -13.88 16.62
CA LYS A 1054 22.05 -13.82 15.84
C LYS A 1054 21.91 -14.22 14.36
N VAL A 1055 20.71 -14.55 13.87
CA VAL A 1055 20.46 -14.91 12.46
C VAL A 1055 19.26 -14.16 11.87
N MET A 1056 19.07 -14.22 10.55
CA MET A 1056 17.99 -13.51 9.84
C MET A 1056 16.62 -14.22 10.00
N PHE A 1057 16.19 -14.51 11.23
CA PHE A 1057 14.99 -15.29 11.57
C PHE A 1057 13.70 -14.77 10.90
N TYR A 1058 13.60 -13.45 10.71
CA TYR A 1058 12.48 -12.75 10.09
C TYR A 1058 12.29 -13.07 8.58
N CYS A 1059 13.26 -13.71 7.91
CA CYS A 1059 13.21 -14.01 6.47
C CYS A 1059 12.21 -15.10 6.02
#